data_AF-A0A135UJ67-F1
#
_entry.id   AF-A0A135UJ67-F1
#
_cell.length_a   1.000
_cell.length_b   1.000
_cell.length_c   1.000
_cell.angle_alpha   90.00
_cell.angle_beta   90.00
_cell.angle_gamma   90.00
#
_symmetry.space_group_name_H-M   'P 1'
#
loop_
_entity.id
_entity.type
_entity.pdbx_description
1 polymer ?
#
loop_
_entity_poly.entity_id
_entity_poly.type
_entity_poly.pdbx_seq_one_letter_code
_entity_poly.pdbx_strand_id
1 'polypeptide(L)'
;MSGSRPRFVKVPEGWLCNPEEVKISIRPPPHDCPDCQIGYYSKSEQHAYSHSYHHSISDTSAVNTASEYVKEAQESRKHITNRLSSHSDLLMSRWRKRSQDKRRELLNKAVPELEESQWINSRYGYSEKFRFGERTLQRRRHLLVPCLNFEVLKTSPAVLFALLHHRTLYPPEDFTMLDCRQMELSWASGNFDVVFSAKCVVMSGSRYGDVVDWNAQQTHTGYTLGFPSRTTCTRSSSIPHGLRVQINGEPRPRLVSDTPTRKEEAINHLVDLQCDPAYIRRYIKGLFSTTIFRVADEGDASMMVAQYIYMEYQRYYSWYWIEVECKHARDLHARFADSTHPGQPISPKYNLALGALELLLVNQLLERTKRFKSLMHWAPGQARHYSLSKKPYVPLETVVRGMSRHSSPNTKEALENDPLDWHFDQAMLFAMIADHLAQNNRKEAARIDEFLMRELADISALHESLISLRLNRPRNTFRIIDDVYRTEKRGIWRYAKDKPKDHSKQEFKEIGKPLVDGFYKGKAPSGPKNKGWLRQSQTPARLFGRVLQGLGELETLGAVLVQNKPEYLEAIAREEEEIMTKITETSQREKVKTRPDSPPESVQPADTPESIDIATLSIKPAKRIQVSPRTLDVVHLMYPDAPNQAEKHHMGRLRTRSMRCRFRGEQQRRIGGAV
;
A
#
# COMPACT_ATOMS: atom_id res chain seq x y z
N MET A 1 -7.92 10.92 -4.38
CA MET A 1 -7.50 10.84 -5.79
C MET A 1 -8.13 11.87 -6.72
N SER A 2 -9.04 12.73 -6.25
CA SER A 2 -9.60 13.87 -7.00
C SER A 2 -8.61 15.03 -7.19
N GLY A 3 -7.35 14.72 -7.51
CA GLY A 3 -6.49 15.70 -8.19
C GLY A 3 -7.12 15.98 -9.57
N SER A 4 -7.12 17.24 -9.99
CA SER A 4 -7.76 17.67 -11.24
C SER A 4 -7.38 16.75 -12.41
N ARG A 5 -8.37 16.16 -13.09
CA ARG A 5 -8.19 15.37 -14.32
C ARG A 5 -7.25 16.14 -15.26
N PRO A 6 -6.28 15.47 -15.93
CA PRO A 6 -5.17 16.15 -16.59
C PRO A 6 -5.69 17.18 -17.60
N ARG A 7 -5.27 18.45 -17.44
CA ARG A 7 -5.75 19.55 -18.28
C ARG A 7 -5.41 19.26 -19.74
N PHE A 8 -6.42 19.30 -20.60
CA PHE A 8 -6.32 18.88 -21.99
C PHE A 8 -5.22 19.63 -22.75
N VAL A 9 -4.34 18.87 -23.40
CA VAL A 9 -3.41 19.38 -24.41
C VAL A 9 -4.21 19.70 -25.67
N LYS A 10 -3.87 20.79 -26.37
CA LYS A 10 -4.49 21.12 -27.67
C LYS A 10 -4.36 19.95 -28.64
N VAL A 11 -5.41 19.71 -29.42
CA VAL A 11 -5.44 18.79 -30.58
C VAL A 11 -4.25 19.08 -31.50
N PRO A 12 -3.29 18.15 -31.69
CA PRO A 12 -2.26 18.27 -32.71
C PRO A 12 -2.84 18.09 -34.12
N GLU A 13 -2.15 18.60 -35.13
CA GLU A 13 -2.55 18.42 -36.53
C GLU A 13 -2.41 16.93 -36.95
N GLY A 14 -3.27 16.48 -37.89
CA GLY A 14 -3.29 15.10 -38.37
C GLY A 14 -4.34 14.17 -37.72
N TRP A 15 -5.40 14.70 -37.11
CA TRP A 15 -6.48 13.88 -36.53
C TRP A 15 -7.44 13.32 -37.59
N LEU A 16 -7.78 12.04 -37.45
CA LEU A 16 -8.80 11.33 -38.26
C LEU A 16 -10.24 11.53 -37.75
N CYS A 17 -10.47 12.45 -36.81
CA CYS A 17 -11.77 12.66 -36.18
C CYS A 17 -12.43 13.93 -36.73
N ASN A 18 -13.65 13.79 -37.24
CA ASN A 18 -14.49 14.89 -37.70
C ASN A 18 -15.00 15.73 -36.51
N PRO A 19 -14.67 17.03 -36.41
CA PRO A 19 -15.12 17.87 -35.30
C PRO A 19 -16.65 18.02 -35.20
N GLU A 20 -17.39 17.86 -36.30
CA GLU A 20 -18.86 17.94 -36.27
C GLU A 20 -19.48 16.67 -35.67
N GLU A 21 -18.91 15.49 -35.91
CA GLU A 21 -19.34 14.25 -35.25
C GLU A 21 -19.16 14.34 -33.73
N VAL A 22 -18.04 14.91 -33.27
CA VAL A 22 -17.81 15.16 -31.83
C VAL A 22 -18.90 16.09 -31.27
N LYS A 23 -19.21 17.22 -31.93
CA LYS A 23 -20.31 18.10 -31.49
C LYS A 23 -21.66 17.40 -31.46
N ILE A 24 -21.98 16.62 -32.50
CA ILE A 24 -23.22 15.83 -32.62
C ILE A 24 -23.30 14.73 -31.54
N SER A 25 -22.16 14.25 -31.03
CA SER A 25 -22.09 13.24 -29.96
C SER A 25 -22.41 13.76 -28.56
N ILE A 26 -22.39 15.08 -28.33
CA ILE A 26 -22.46 15.65 -26.97
C ILE A 26 -23.84 15.37 -26.33
N ARG A 27 -23.83 14.66 -25.20
CA ARG A 27 -25.00 14.35 -24.37
C ARG A 27 -24.67 14.71 -22.92
N PRO A 28 -25.26 15.79 -22.35
CA PRO A 28 -24.95 16.17 -20.97
C PRO A 28 -25.34 15.03 -20.00
N PRO A 29 -24.58 14.81 -18.92
CA PRO A 29 -24.97 13.86 -17.89
C PRO A 29 -26.28 14.34 -17.21
N PRO A 30 -27.10 13.43 -16.65
CA PRO A 30 -28.30 13.82 -15.89
C PRO A 30 -28.04 14.79 -14.73
N HIS A 31 -26.81 14.75 -14.18
CA HIS A 31 -26.32 15.65 -13.15
C HIS A 31 -24.78 15.71 -13.23
N ASP A 32 -24.19 16.91 -13.19
CA ASP A 32 -22.74 17.07 -13.29
C ASP A 32 -22.10 17.18 -11.90
N CYS A 33 -21.76 16.02 -11.33
CA CYS A 33 -21.04 15.91 -10.05
C CYS A 33 -20.04 14.74 -10.07
N PRO A 34 -19.05 14.72 -9.15
CA PRO A 34 -18.01 13.69 -9.14
C PRO A 34 -18.52 12.24 -9.10
N ASP A 35 -19.64 11.97 -8.43
CA ASP A 35 -20.21 10.62 -8.35
C ASP A 35 -20.98 10.23 -9.63
N CYS A 36 -21.65 11.18 -10.30
CA CYS A 36 -22.26 10.92 -11.61
C CYS A 36 -21.22 10.81 -12.74
N GLN A 37 -20.05 11.47 -12.60
CA GLN A 37 -18.91 11.36 -13.52
C GLN A 37 -18.21 9.98 -13.52
N ILE A 38 -18.67 9.04 -12.67
CA ILE A 38 -18.30 7.62 -12.70
C ILE A 38 -19.17 6.86 -13.73
N GLY A 39 -20.42 7.32 -13.94
CA GLY A 39 -21.39 6.73 -14.88
C GLY A 39 -21.41 7.36 -16.28
N TYR A 40 -21.05 8.64 -16.36
CA TYR A 40 -21.13 9.48 -17.56
C TYR A 40 -19.88 10.36 -17.70
N TYR A 41 -19.52 10.76 -18.91
CA TYR A 41 -18.55 11.85 -19.12
C TYR A 41 -19.21 13.21 -18.88
N SER A 42 -18.49 14.17 -18.30
CA SER A 42 -19.03 15.55 -18.15
C SER A 42 -19.11 16.25 -19.52
N LYS A 43 -19.93 17.31 -19.63
CA LYS A 43 -20.16 18.00 -20.92
C LYS A 43 -18.87 18.60 -21.48
N SER A 44 -17.96 19.09 -20.63
CA SER A 44 -16.68 19.67 -21.02
C SER A 44 -15.71 18.62 -21.58
N GLU A 45 -15.72 17.40 -21.06
CA GLU A 45 -14.84 16.31 -21.50
C GLU A 45 -15.21 15.78 -22.87
N GLN A 46 -16.50 15.70 -23.19
CA GLN A 46 -17.03 15.16 -24.45
C GLN A 46 -16.58 15.95 -25.71
N HIS A 47 -16.01 17.14 -25.54
CA HIS A 47 -15.33 17.88 -26.62
C HIS A 47 -14.00 17.23 -27.05
N ALA A 48 -13.43 16.31 -26.27
CA ALA A 48 -12.31 15.46 -26.66
C ALA A 48 -12.83 14.14 -27.23
N TYR A 49 -12.34 13.73 -28.40
CA TYR A 49 -12.81 12.52 -29.10
C TYR A 49 -12.77 11.24 -28.25
N SER A 50 -11.76 11.07 -27.39
CA SER A 50 -11.66 9.95 -26.45
C SER A 50 -12.89 9.83 -25.53
N HIS A 51 -13.50 10.96 -25.15
CA HIS A 51 -14.67 11.04 -24.27
C HIS A 51 -15.98 11.27 -25.05
N SER A 52 -15.96 11.17 -26.38
CA SER A 52 -17.17 11.18 -27.21
C SER A 52 -17.96 9.87 -27.07
N TYR A 53 -19.29 9.97 -27.01
CA TYR A 53 -20.17 8.81 -27.15
C TYR A 53 -20.31 8.45 -28.64
N HIS A 54 -20.29 7.16 -28.99
CA HIS A 54 -20.36 6.77 -30.40
C HIS A 54 -21.73 7.10 -31.03
N HIS A 55 -22.82 6.85 -30.29
CA HIS A 55 -24.18 7.26 -30.62
C HIS A 55 -25.06 7.20 -29.35
N SER A 56 -26.34 7.57 -29.47
CA SER A 56 -27.35 7.37 -28.42
C SER A 56 -28.26 6.19 -28.77
N ILE A 57 -28.68 5.40 -27.79
CA ILE A 57 -29.58 4.25 -27.99
C ILE A 57 -30.93 4.47 -27.31
N SER A 58 -31.95 3.72 -27.73
CA SER A 58 -33.28 3.75 -27.10
C SER A 58 -33.29 3.08 -25.73
N ASP A 59 -34.30 3.38 -24.91
CA ASP A 59 -34.52 2.72 -23.61
C ASP A 59 -34.70 1.21 -23.76
N THR A 60 -35.45 0.76 -24.77
CA THR A 60 -35.62 -0.67 -25.09
C THR A 60 -34.30 -1.34 -25.47
N SER A 61 -33.46 -0.64 -26.26
CA SER A 61 -32.11 -1.10 -26.58
C SER A 61 -31.25 -1.23 -25.32
N ALA A 62 -31.34 -0.25 -24.41
CA ALA A 62 -30.61 -0.28 -23.14
C ALA A 62 -31.04 -1.46 -22.25
N VAL A 63 -32.35 -1.70 -22.12
CA VAL A 63 -32.93 -2.86 -21.40
C VAL A 63 -32.40 -4.17 -21.97
N ASN A 64 -32.47 -4.35 -23.30
CA ASN A 64 -32.02 -5.58 -23.96
C ASN A 64 -30.52 -5.81 -23.72
N THR A 65 -29.67 -4.83 -24.02
CA THR A 65 -28.21 -4.92 -23.85
C THR A 65 -27.79 -5.16 -22.39
N ALA A 66 -28.47 -4.56 -21.41
CA ALA A 66 -28.20 -4.83 -20.00
C ALA A 66 -28.57 -6.28 -19.61
N SER A 67 -29.74 -6.74 -20.04
CA SER A 67 -30.25 -8.09 -19.77
C SER A 67 -29.39 -9.16 -20.44
N GLU A 68 -28.95 -8.92 -21.68
CA GLU A 68 -28.02 -9.77 -22.44
C GLU A 68 -26.72 -9.98 -21.67
N TYR A 69 -26.04 -8.92 -21.23
CA TYR A 69 -24.76 -9.08 -20.52
C TYR A 69 -24.91 -9.74 -19.15
N VAL A 70 -26.03 -9.51 -18.44
CA VAL A 70 -26.28 -10.18 -17.15
C VAL A 70 -26.52 -11.68 -17.37
N LYS A 71 -27.27 -12.05 -18.42
CA LYS A 71 -27.44 -13.44 -18.84
C LYS A 71 -26.10 -14.08 -19.24
N GLU A 72 -25.33 -13.45 -20.13
CA GLU A 72 -24.00 -13.92 -20.56
C GLU A 72 -23.07 -14.17 -19.35
N ALA A 73 -23.04 -13.25 -18.38
CA ALA A 73 -22.23 -13.39 -17.17
C ALA A 73 -22.71 -14.53 -16.25
N GLN A 74 -24.03 -14.70 -16.08
CA GLN A 74 -24.61 -15.79 -15.29
C GLN A 74 -24.40 -17.16 -15.95
N GLU A 75 -24.59 -17.27 -17.27
CA GLU A 75 -24.36 -18.48 -18.05
C GLU A 75 -22.86 -18.86 -18.06
N SER A 76 -21.97 -17.89 -18.23
CA SER A 76 -20.53 -18.07 -18.10
C SER A 76 -20.12 -18.54 -16.71
N ARG A 77 -20.64 -17.90 -15.64
CA ARG A 77 -20.39 -18.33 -14.25
C ARG A 77 -20.87 -19.76 -14.01
N LYS A 78 -22.10 -20.09 -14.43
CA LYS A 78 -22.68 -21.44 -14.31
C LYS A 78 -21.86 -22.48 -15.06
N HIS A 79 -21.43 -22.19 -16.29
CA HIS A 79 -20.55 -23.07 -17.06
C HIS A 79 -19.24 -23.33 -16.31
N ILE A 80 -18.55 -22.28 -15.85
CA ILE A 80 -17.26 -22.41 -15.18
C ILE A 80 -17.39 -23.14 -13.84
N THR A 81 -18.41 -22.84 -13.04
CA THR A 81 -18.72 -23.59 -11.81
C THR A 81 -18.89 -25.09 -12.08
N ASN A 82 -19.70 -25.46 -13.07
CA ASN A 82 -19.94 -26.86 -13.45
C ASN A 82 -18.69 -27.55 -14.02
N ARG A 83 -17.77 -26.80 -14.63
CA ARG A 83 -16.47 -27.34 -15.10
C ARG A 83 -15.50 -27.55 -13.94
N LEU A 84 -15.47 -26.65 -12.97
CA LEU A 84 -14.62 -26.74 -11.78
C LEU A 84 -15.09 -27.84 -10.82
N SER A 85 -16.39 -27.97 -10.56
CA SER A 85 -16.94 -28.96 -9.61
C SER A 85 -16.50 -30.40 -9.89
N SER A 86 -16.28 -30.74 -11.17
CA SER A 86 -15.90 -32.09 -11.60
C SER A 86 -14.42 -32.23 -11.99
N HIS A 87 -13.63 -31.13 -12.04
CA HIS A 87 -12.26 -31.15 -12.59
C HIS A 87 -11.25 -30.22 -11.90
N SER A 88 -11.60 -29.48 -10.83
CA SER A 88 -10.74 -28.48 -10.16
C SER A 88 -9.31 -28.98 -9.96
N ASP A 89 -9.18 -30.12 -9.30
CA ASP A 89 -7.91 -30.64 -8.81
C ASP A 89 -7.06 -31.19 -9.96
N LEU A 90 -7.71 -31.78 -10.96
CA LEU A 90 -7.07 -32.24 -12.19
C LEU A 90 -6.54 -31.06 -13.01
N LEU A 91 -7.31 -29.99 -13.13
CA LEU A 91 -6.90 -28.75 -13.81
C LEU A 91 -5.75 -28.07 -13.06
N MET A 92 -5.86 -27.91 -11.73
CA MET A 92 -4.80 -27.34 -10.90
C MET A 92 -3.51 -28.16 -10.96
N SER A 93 -3.60 -29.49 -10.85
CA SER A 93 -2.46 -30.41 -10.93
C SER A 93 -1.79 -30.33 -12.31
N ARG A 94 -2.58 -30.36 -13.41
CA ARG A 94 -2.05 -30.26 -14.78
C ARG A 94 -1.46 -28.88 -15.10
N TRP A 95 -2.02 -27.79 -14.58
CA TRP A 95 -1.53 -26.42 -14.81
C TRP A 95 -0.24 -26.12 -14.05
N ARG A 96 -0.21 -26.46 -12.74
CA ARG A 96 0.99 -26.31 -11.89
C ARG A 96 2.18 -27.08 -12.46
N LYS A 97 1.96 -28.29 -13.01
CA LYS A 97 2.98 -29.14 -13.62
C LYS A 97 3.48 -28.71 -15.02
N ARG A 98 2.88 -27.70 -15.66
CA ARG A 98 3.37 -27.17 -16.96
C ARG A 98 4.46 -26.11 -16.75
N SER A 99 5.45 -26.07 -17.65
CA SER A 99 6.39 -24.95 -17.76
C SER A 99 5.67 -23.67 -18.20
N GLN A 100 6.32 -22.51 -18.09
CA GLN A 100 5.74 -21.24 -18.51
C GLN A 100 5.39 -21.24 -20.01
N ASP A 101 6.22 -21.84 -20.85
CA ASP A 101 6.01 -21.99 -22.30
C ASP A 101 4.77 -22.84 -22.58
N LYS A 102 4.68 -24.01 -21.93
CA LYS A 102 3.53 -24.93 -22.04
C LYS A 102 2.23 -24.38 -21.40
N ARG A 103 2.30 -23.25 -20.70
CA ARG A 103 1.15 -22.41 -20.29
C ARG A 103 0.85 -21.35 -21.35
N ARG A 104 1.86 -20.66 -21.88
CA ARG A 104 1.74 -19.68 -22.98
C ARG A 104 1.14 -20.32 -24.25
N GLU A 105 1.63 -21.48 -24.67
CA GLU A 105 1.07 -22.28 -25.78
C GLU A 105 -0.43 -22.56 -25.60
N LEU A 106 -0.85 -22.97 -24.40
CA LEU A 106 -2.25 -23.24 -24.09
C LEU A 106 -3.10 -21.97 -24.10
N LEU A 107 -2.61 -20.89 -23.49
CA LEU A 107 -3.29 -19.60 -23.47
C LEU A 107 -3.47 -19.07 -24.89
N ASN A 108 -2.44 -19.17 -25.74
CA ASN A 108 -2.49 -18.71 -27.13
C ASN A 108 -3.43 -19.56 -27.99
N LYS A 109 -3.52 -20.88 -27.71
CA LYS A 109 -4.50 -21.75 -28.36
C LYS A 109 -5.93 -21.50 -27.89
N ALA A 110 -6.14 -21.00 -26.68
CA ALA A 110 -7.46 -20.73 -26.11
C ALA A 110 -7.97 -19.30 -26.40
N VAL A 111 -7.08 -18.31 -26.36
CA VAL A 111 -7.34 -16.88 -26.58
C VAL A 111 -6.14 -16.28 -27.32
N PRO A 112 -6.10 -16.34 -28.67
CA PRO A 112 -4.97 -15.82 -29.46
C PRO A 112 -4.79 -14.31 -29.34
N GLU A 113 -5.88 -13.57 -29.07
CA GLU A 113 -5.87 -12.10 -28.92
C GLU A 113 -5.31 -11.60 -27.57
N LEU A 114 -4.96 -12.50 -26.63
CA LEU A 114 -4.59 -12.12 -25.27
C LEU A 114 -3.35 -11.21 -25.25
N GLU A 115 -3.35 -10.20 -24.38
CA GLU A 115 -2.19 -9.31 -24.25
C GLU A 115 -0.96 -10.08 -23.76
N GLU A 116 0.22 -9.85 -24.36
CA GLU A 116 1.46 -10.52 -23.91
C GLU A 116 1.92 -10.03 -22.54
N SER A 117 1.75 -8.75 -22.22
CA SER A 117 2.36 -8.12 -21.05
C SER A 117 1.41 -7.58 -19.97
N GLN A 118 1.98 -7.38 -18.79
CA GLN A 118 1.34 -6.61 -17.71
C GLN A 118 1.47 -5.08 -17.90
N TRP A 119 0.78 -4.34 -17.03
CA TRP A 119 0.79 -2.86 -16.96
C TRP A 119 0.16 -2.17 -18.19
N ILE A 120 -0.79 -2.83 -18.85
CA ILE A 120 -1.42 -2.36 -20.09
C ILE A 120 -2.11 -0.98 -19.96
N ASN A 121 -2.75 -0.69 -18.82
CA ASN A 121 -3.32 0.64 -18.55
C ASN A 121 -2.25 1.76 -18.65
N SER A 122 -1.05 1.50 -18.13
CA SER A 122 0.10 2.42 -18.24
C SER A 122 0.61 2.51 -19.68
N ARG A 123 0.79 1.36 -20.36
CA ARG A 123 1.33 1.30 -21.73
C ARG A 123 0.46 2.07 -22.73
N TYR A 124 -0.87 2.00 -22.61
CA TYR A 124 -1.79 2.80 -23.43
C TYR A 124 -1.83 4.28 -23.04
N GLY A 125 -1.71 4.61 -21.75
CA GLY A 125 -1.74 6.01 -21.30
C GLY A 125 -0.54 6.85 -21.76
N TYR A 126 0.64 6.23 -21.92
CA TYR A 126 1.89 6.95 -22.18
C TYR A 126 2.40 6.90 -23.63
N SER A 127 1.96 5.94 -24.45
CA SER A 127 2.40 5.88 -25.86
C SER A 127 1.68 6.91 -26.72
N GLU A 128 2.44 7.82 -27.35
CA GLU A 128 1.87 8.89 -28.19
C GLU A 128 1.06 8.33 -29.38
N LYS A 129 1.49 7.18 -29.91
CA LYS A 129 0.79 6.44 -30.99
C LYS A 129 -0.60 5.93 -30.57
N PHE A 130 -0.84 5.70 -29.27
CA PHE A 130 -2.10 5.17 -28.76
C PHE A 130 -3.00 6.21 -28.07
N ARG A 131 -2.55 7.47 -27.91
CA ARG A 131 -3.35 8.52 -27.26
C ARG A 131 -4.69 8.76 -27.95
N PHE A 132 -4.76 8.70 -29.29
CA PHE A 132 -5.97 9.01 -30.06
C PHE A 132 -6.27 8.03 -31.22
N GLY A 133 -5.45 7.00 -31.43
CA GLY A 133 -5.66 5.97 -32.45
C GLY A 133 -6.55 4.81 -31.97
N GLU A 134 -7.63 4.57 -32.71
CA GLU A 134 -8.58 3.43 -32.67
C GLU A 134 -8.98 2.81 -31.31
N ARG A 135 -10.27 2.90 -30.99
CA ARG A 135 -10.91 2.22 -29.85
C ARG A 135 -11.28 0.75 -30.19
N THR A 136 -10.30 -0.04 -30.67
CA THR A 136 -10.54 -1.40 -31.21
C THR A 136 -11.17 -2.37 -30.20
N LEU A 137 -11.88 -3.39 -30.69
CA LEU A 137 -12.50 -4.43 -29.85
C LEU A 137 -11.45 -5.20 -29.02
N GLN A 138 -10.27 -5.44 -29.58
CA GLN A 138 -9.16 -6.07 -28.86
C GLN A 138 -8.66 -5.17 -27.71
N ARG A 139 -8.36 -3.89 -27.99
CA ARG A 139 -7.98 -2.89 -26.97
C ARG A 139 -9.05 -2.75 -25.88
N ARG A 140 -10.34 -2.82 -26.24
CA ARG A 140 -11.44 -2.88 -25.26
C ARG A 140 -11.33 -4.12 -24.39
N ARG A 141 -11.23 -5.33 -24.95
CA ARG A 141 -11.09 -6.60 -24.21
C ARG A 141 -9.92 -6.57 -23.22
N HIS A 142 -8.77 -6.04 -23.65
CA HIS A 142 -7.59 -5.86 -22.81
C HIS A 142 -7.81 -4.88 -21.65
N LEU A 143 -8.40 -3.72 -21.90
CA LEU A 143 -8.63 -2.68 -20.90
C LEU A 143 -9.78 -2.96 -19.94
N LEU A 144 -10.74 -3.79 -20.36
CA LEU A 144 -11.75 -4.37 -19.48
C LEU A 144 -11.10 -5.29 -18.43
N VAL A 145 -10.00 -5.94 -18.78
CA VAL A 145 -9.36 -6.99 -17.97
C VAL A 145 -7.83 -6.86 -17.97
N PRO A 146 -7.24 -5.79 -17.38
CA PRO A 146 -5.80 -5.44 -17.52
C PRO A 146 -4.79 -6.49 -17.00
N CYS A 147 -5.33 -7.50 -16.36
CA CYS A 147 -4.76 -8.47 -15.45
C CYS A 147 -4.89 -9.92 -15.98
N LEU A 148 -5.54 -10.08 -17.15
CA LEU A 148 -5.59 -11.32 -17.92
C LEU A 148 -4.65 -11.16 -19.13
N ASN A 149 -3.36 -11.38 -18.88
CA ASN A 149 -2.29 -11.29 -19.87
C ASN A 149 -1.36 -12.52 -19.77
N PHE A 150 -0.59 -12.80 -20.82
CA PHE A 150 0.31 -13.95 -20.85
C PHE A 150 1.36 -13.88 -19.74
N GLU A 151 1.99 -12.72 -19.51
CA GLU A 151 3.06 -12.51 -18.52
C GLU A 151 2.66 -12.96 -17.11
N VAL A 152 1.52 -12.50 -16.60
CA VAL A 152 0.99 -12.86 -15.28
C VAL A 152 0.58 -14.34 -15.23
N LEU A 153 -0.17 -14.83 -16.23
CA LEU A 153 -0.76 -16.17 -16.21
C LEU A 153 0.27 -17.28 -16.46
N LYS A 154 1.30 -17.04 -17.29
CA LYS A 154 2.38 -18.01 -17.54
C LYS A 154 3.30 -18.12 -16.33
N THR A 155 3.62 -16.99 -15.70
CA THR A 155 4.55 -16.91 -14.56
C THR A 155 3.95 -17.53 -13.31
N SER A 156 2.79 -17.05 -12.83
CA SER A 156 2.20 -17.52 -11.57
C SER A 156 1.06 -18.53 -11.78
N PRO A 157 1.27 -19.84 -11.52
CA PRO A 157 0.22 -20.84 -11.69
C PRO A 157 -0.89 -20.74 -10.64
N ALA A 158 -0.68 -19.98 -9.56
CA ALA A 158 -1.68 -19.74 -8.53
C ALA A 158 -2.74 -18.72 -8.99
N VAL A 159 -2.34 -17.71 -9.78
CA VAL A 159 -3.21 -16.60 -10.20
C VAL A 159 -4.46 -17.15 -10.86
N LEU A 160 -4.36 -17.85 -12.01
CA LEU A 160 -5.50 -18.36 -12.78
C LEU A 160 -6.58 -19.05 -11.92
N PHE A 161 -6.20 -19.81 -10.91
CA PHE A 161 -7.15 -20.49 -10.03
C PHE A 161 -7.77 -19.61 -8.95
N ALA A 162 -7.06 -18.58 -8.46
CA ALA A 162 -7.68 -17.53 -7.64
C ALA A 162 -8.74 -16.77 -8.45
N LEU A 163 -8.50 -16.51 -9.74
CA LEU A 163 -9.45 -15.85 -10.64
C LEU A 163 -10.73 -16.69 -10.77
N LEU A 164 -10.57 -17.95 -11.14
CA LEU A 164 -11.66 -18.91 -11.36
C LEU A 164 -12.44 -19.22 -10.07
N HIS A 165 -11.73 -19.43 -8.94
CA HIS A 165 -12.34 -19.64 -7.63
C HIS A 165 -13.19 -18.45 -7.19
N HIS A 166 -12.64 -17.22 -7.21
CA HIS A 166 -13.38 -16.06 -6.73
C HIS A 166 -14.57 -15.74 -7.63
N ARG A 167 -14.40 -15.76 -8.96
CA ARG A 167 -15.48 -15.49 -9.94
C ARG A 167 -16.59 -16.55 -9.98
N THR A 168 -16.37 -17.74 -9.42
CA THR A 168 -17.43 -18.75 -9.24
C THR A 168 -18.05 -18.69 -7.84
N LEU A 169 -17.25 -18.44 -6.80
CA LEU A 169 -17.71 -18.41 -5.40
C LEU A 169 -18.82 -17.36 -5.17
N TYR A 170 -18.61 -16.12 -5.61
CA TYR A 170 -19.58 -15.03 -5.46
C TYR A 170 -20.25 -14.67 -6.81
N PRO A 171 -21.49 -14.19 -6.82
CA PRO A 171 -22.21 -13.77 -8.03
C PRO A 171 -21.73 -12.41 -8.60
N PRO A 172 -22.13 -12.04 -9.84
CA PRO A 172 -21.62 -10.85 -10.54
C PRO A 172 -21.91 -9.51 -9.85
N GLU A 173 -23.01 -9.40 -9.09
CA GLU A 173 -23.37 -8.23 -8.28
C GLU A 173 -22.30 -7.86 -7.25
N ASP A 174 -21.71 -8.85 -6.58
CA ASP A 174 -20.72 -8.63 -5.52
C ASP A 174 -19.35 -8.20 -6.08
N PHE A 175 -19.04 -8.56 -7.34
CA PHE A 175 -17.79 -8.15 -8.01
C PHE A 175 -17.91 -6.87 -8.84
N THR A 176 -19.11 -6.52 -9.31
CA THR A 176 -19.33 -5.45 -10.30
C THR A 176 -18.67 -4.12 -9.90
N MET A 177 -18.65 -3.76 -8.61
CA MET A 177 -18.02 -2.52 -8.16
C MET A 177 -16.49 -2.57 -8.10
N LEU A 178 -15.90 -3.76 -7.91
CA LEU A 178 -14.46 -3.97 -8.05
C LEU A 178 -14.05 -3.86 -9.53
N ASP A 179 -14.84 -4.44 -10.42
CA ASP A 179 -14.62 -4.42 -11.87
C ASP A 179 -14.67 -3.00 -12.45
N CYS A 180 -15.73 -2.25 -12.13
CA CYS A 180 -15.82 -0.83 -12.49
C CYS A 180 -14.62 -0.02 -11.96
N ARG A 181 -14.06 -0.38 -10.79
CA ARG A 181 -12.90 0.32 -10.23
C ARG A 181 -11.59 -0.06 -10.92
N GLN A 182 -11.37 -1.32 -11.32
CA GLN A 182 -10.19 -1.70 -12.12
C GLN A 182 -10.16 -0.96 -13.47
N MET A 183 -11.32 -0.51 -13.95
CA MET A 183 -11.50 0.29 -15.15
C MET A 183 -11.49 1.81 -14.93
N GLU A 184 -11.48 2.33 -13.69
CA GLU A 184 -11.69 3.76 -13.36
C GLU A 184 -10.70 4.67 -14.11
N LEU A 185 -9.43 4.25 -14.20
CA LEU A 185 -8.38 4.96 -14.94
C LEU A 185 -8.63 4.96 -16.46
N SER A 186 -9.04 3.83 -17.02
CA SER A 186 -9.30 3.65 -18.46
C SER A 186 -10.56 4.38 -18.90
N TRP A 187 -11.56 4.49 -18.01
CA TRP A 187 -12.73 5.35 -18.14
C TRP A 187 -12.34 6.83 -18.10
N ALA A 188 -11.61 7.28 -17.08
CA ALA A 188 -11.18 8.67 -16.94
C ALA A 188 -10.21 9.16 -18.04
N SER A 189 -9.61 8.24 -18.79
CA SER A 189 -8.75 8.53 -19.96
C SER A 189 -9.53 8.52 -21.28
N GLY A 190 -10.81 8.12 -21.30
CA GLY A 190 -11.60 7.96 -22.52
C GLY A 190 -11.09 6.84 -23.44
N ASN A 191 -10.55 5.75 -22.88
CA ASN A 191 -10.06 4.62 -23.67
C ASN A 191 -11.19 3.70 -24.19
N PHE A 192 -12.42 3.85 -23.69
CA PHE A 192 -13.55 2.97 -24.04
C PHE A 192 -14.49 3.63 -25.04
N ASP A 193 -14.85 2.89 -26.09
CA ASP A 193 -15.94 3.27 -26.99
C ASP A 193 -17.29 2.96 -26.33
N VAL A 194 -18.16 3.96 -26.16
CA VAL A 194 -19.40 3.81 -25.37
C VAL A 194 -20.57 4.54 -25.99
N VAL A 195 -21.75 3.95 -25.84
CA VAL A 195 -23.02 4.50 -26.31
C VAL A 195 -23.74 5.22 -25.17
N PHE A 196 -24.50 6.26 -25.51
CA PHE A 196 -25.27 7.02 -24.54
C PHE A 196 -26.68 6.47 -24.35
N SER A 197 -27.09 6.29 -23.09
CA SER A 197 -28.48 6.34 -22.65
C SER A 197 -28.52 7.13 -21.34
N ALA A 198 -29.58 7.93 -21.13
CA ALA A 198 -29.77 8.68 -19.89
C ALA A 198 -30.19 7.79 -18.71
N LYS A 199 -30.55 6.53 -18.96
CA LYS A 199 -30.88 5.56 -17.91
C LYS A 199 -29.66 5.15 -17.10
N CYS A 200 -29.93 4.66 -15.90
CA CYS A 200 -28.97 3.95 -15.06
C CYS A 200 -29.30 2.46 -15.01
N VAL A 201 -28.38 1.68 -14.45
CA VAL A 201 -28.53 0.24 -14.22
C VAL A 201 -28.30 -0.06 -12.75
N VAL A 202 -29.10 -0.94 -12.17
CA VAL A 202 -28.94 -1.39 -10.78
C VAL A 202 -27.71 -2.31 -10.64
N MET A 203 -26.93 -2.03 -9.59
CA MET A 203 -25.58 -2.56 -9.38
C MET A 203 -25.48 -3.62 -8.29
N SER A 204 -26.52 -3.83 -7.48
CA SER A 204 -26.50 -4.78 -6.36
C SER A 204 -27.89 -5.27 -5.95
N GLY A 205 -27.95 -6.41 -5.26
CA GLY A 205 -29.18 -7.04 -4.79
C GLY A 205 -29.98 -7.75 -5.89
N SER A 206 -31.19 -8.20 -5.55
CA SER A 206 -32.06 -9.01 -6.44
C SER A 206 -32.48 -8.35 -7.75
N ARG A 207 -32.32 -7.03 -7.87
CA ARG A 207 -32.60 -6.23 -9.07
C ARG A 207 -31.34 -5.97 -9.93
N TYR A 208 -30.23 -6.65 -9.65
CA TYR A 208 -28.98 -6.49 -10.38
C TYR A 208 -29.17 -6.67 -11.90
N GLY A 209 -28.88 -5.62 -12.66
CA GLY A 209 -29.11 -5.59 -14.12
C GLY A 209 -30.30 -4.76 -14.58
N ASP A 210 -31.27 -4.47 -13.70
CA ASP A 210 -32.44 -3.66 -14.03
C ASP A 210 -32.01 -2.29 -14.58
N VAL A 211 -32.55 -1.92 -15.75
CA VAL A 211 -32.43 -0.56 -16.29
C VAL A 211 -33.53 0.30 -15.67
N VAL A 212 -33.15 1.46 -15.13
CA VAL A 212 -34.01 2.37 -14.38
C VAL A 212 -33.73 3.81 -14.76
N ASP A 213 -34.68 4.70 -14.53
CA ASP A 213 -34.47 6.14 -14.66
C ASP A 213 -33.39 6.65 -13.69
N TRP A 214 -32.70 7.71 -14.09
CA TRP A 214 -31.68 8.32 -13.23
C TRP A 214 -32.31 8.86 -11.95
N ASN A 215 -31.74 8.48 -10.82
CA ASN A 215 -32.11 8.99 -9.51
C ASN A 215 -30.84 9.38 -8.75
N ALA A 216 -30.78 10.63 -8.28
CA ALA A 216 -29.61 11.17 -7.57
C ALA A 216 -29.21 10.31 -6.37
N GLN A 217 -30.16 9.94 -5.52
CA GLN A 217 -29.94 9.23 -4.27
C GLN A 217 -29.41 7.81 -4.51
N GLN A 218 -29.98 7.07 -5.46
CA GLN A 218 -29.50 5.73 -5.84
C GLN A 218 -28.15 5.76 -6.56
N THR A 219 -27.90 6.79 -7.36
CA THR A 219 -26.62 6.93 -8.10
C THR A 219 -25.48 7.33 -7.16
N HIS A 220 -25.70 8.32 -6.28
CA HIS A 220 -24.66 8.79 -5.34
C HIS A 220 -24.34 7.74 -4.24
N THR A 221 -25.32 6.92 -3.83
CA THR A 221 -25.07 5.75 -2.96
C THR A 221 -24.43 4.56 -3.67
N GLY A 222 -24.23 4.63 -5.00
CA GLY A 222 -23.65 3.54 -5.79
C GLY A 222 -24.53 2.29 -5.87
N TYR A 223 -25.84 2.44 -5.69
CA TYR A 223 -26.84 1.39 -5.94
C TYR A 223 -27.17 1.29 -7.44
N THR A 224 -27.12 2.42 -8.15
CA THR A 224 -27.23 2.52 -9.61
C THR A 224 -25.98 3.14 -10.22
N LEU A 225 -25.66 2.81 -11.47
CA LEU A 225 -24.59 3.44 -12.27
C LEU A 225 -25.14 3.86 -13.63
N GLY A 226 -24.61 4.96 -14.19
CA GLY A 226 -24.93 5.39 -15.55
C GLY A 226 -24.65 4.31 -16.59
N PHE A 227 -25.60 4.11 -17.52
CA PHE A 227 -25.54 3.06 -18.53
C PHE A 227 -24.24 3.02 -19.37
N PRO A 228 -23.63 4.14 -19.81
CA PRO A 228 -22.43 4.12 -20.64
C PRO A 228 -21.22 3.46 -19.95
N SER A 229 -20.99 3.79 -18.68
CA SER A 229 -19.96 3.14 -17.86
C SER A 229 -20.32 1.68 -17.56
N ARG A 230 -21.59 1.40 -17.25
CA ARG A 230 -22.06 0.04 -16.90
C ARG A 230 -21.90 -0.99 -18.02
N THR A 231 -22.25 -0.66 -19.27
CA THR A 231 -22.05 -1.58 -20.43
C THR A 231 -20.58 -1.94 -20.68
N THR A 232 -19.69 -1.19 -20.05
CA THR A 232 -18.27 -1.49 -19.99
C THR A 232 -18.01 -2.44 -18.80
N CYS A 233 -18.48 -2.14 -17.58
CA CYS A 233 -18.28 -3.01 -16.41
C CYS A 233 -18.92 -4.41 -16.50
N THR A 234 -20.06 -4.56 -17.18
CA THR A 234 -20.68 -5.89 -17.37
C THR A 234 -19.82 -6.80 -18.24
N ARG A 235 -19.12 -6.24 -19.24
CA ARG A 235 -18.23 -6.98 -20.15
C ARG A 235 -16.85 -7.29 -19.55
N SER A 236 -16.47 -6.69 -18.42
CA SER A 236 -15.34 -7.13 -17.59
C SER A 236 -15.74 -8.12 -16.49
N SER A 237 -17.04 -8.32 -16.24
CA SER A 237 -17.52 -9.32 -15.27
C SER A 237 -17.13 -10.76 -15.67
N SER A 238 -16.82 -11.00 -16.94
CA SER A 238 -16.25 -12.24 -17.47
C SER A 238 -14.73 -12.35 -17.26
N ILE A 239 -14.29 -12.32 -15.99
CA ILE A 239 -12.99 -12.81 -15.47
C ILE A 239 -11.73 -11.99 -15.89
N PRO A 240 -10.91 -11.44 -14.95
CA PRO A 240 -11.06 -11.33 -13.49
C PRO A 240 -10.68 -9.90 -12.97
N HIS A 241 -9.81 -9.54 -12.00
CA HIS A 241 -8.76 -10.19 -11.16
C HIS A 241 -8.92 -9.84 -9.66
N GLY A 242 -8.32 -10.65 -8.78
CA GLY A 242 -8.52 -10.54 -7.32
C GLY A 242 -7.32 -10.05 -6.52
N LEU A 243 -7.61 -9.25 -5.47
CA LEU A 243 -6.76 -9.11 -4.28
C LEU A 243 -7.51 -9.76 -3.09
N ARG A 244 -6.91 -9.77 -1.90
CA ARG A 244 -7.22 -10.73 -0.82
C ARG A 244 -8.56 -10.50 -0.10
N VAL A 245 -9.36 -11.58 -0.01
CA VAL A 245 -10.10 -12.02 1.18
C VAL A 245 -10.92 -10.95 1.96
N GLN A 246 -11.94 -10.37 1.34
CA GLN A 246 -13.31 -10.30 1.89
C GLN A 246 -14.26 -9.56 0.93
N ILE A 247 -15.37 -10.20 0.54
CA ILE A 247 -16.57 -9.50 0.08
C ILE A 247 -17.79 -10.06 0.83
N ASN A 248 -18.08 -11.38 0.74
CA ASN A 248 -19.18 -11.98 1.51
C ASN A 248 -18.64 -12.74 2.73
N GLY A 249 -18.89 -12.20 3.92
CA GLY A 249 -18.48 -12.77 5.21
C GLY A 249 -18.87 -11.86 6.37
N GLU A 250 -20.18 -11.54 6.41
CA GLU A 250 -20.82 -10.40 7.09
C GLU A 250 -20.32 -9.01 6.61
N PRO A 251 -21.19 -7.98 6.54
CA PRO A 251 -20.79 -6.60 6.32
C PRO A 251 -20.20 -5.98 7.61
N ARG A 252 -19.19 -6.63 8.20
CA ARG A 252 -18.34 -6.00 9.22
C ARG A 252 -17.39 -5.06 8.50
N PRO A 253 -17.32 -3.76 8.85
CA PRO A 253 -16.33 -2.86 8.28
C PRO A 253 -14.91 -3.31 8.69
N ARG A 254 -14.23 -4.08 7.82
CA ARG A 254 -12.82 -4.47 8.03
C ARG A 254 -11.82 -3.32 7.86
N LEU A 255 -12.36 -2.13 7.56
CA LEU A 255 -11.83 -0.75 7.69
C LEU A 255 -10.90 -0.44 8.89
N VAL A 256 -10.68 -1.39 9.80
CA VAL A 256 -9.97 -1.20 11.08
C VAL A 256 -9.15 -2.42 11.52
N SER A 257 -8.83 -3.38 10.63
CA SER A 257 -7.85 -4.44 10.97
C SER A 257 -6.42 -3.91 11.00
N ASP A 258 -6.10 -3.00 10.08
CA ASP A 258 -4.73 -2.59 9.82
C ASP A 258 -4.42 -1.23 10.45
N THR A 259 -5.42 -0.35 10.64
CA THR A 259 -5.27 0.92 11.35
C THR A 259 -4.63 0.78 12.74
N PRO A 260 -5.06 -0.15 13.61
CA PRO A 260 -4.42 -0.34 14.92
C PRO A 260 -2.98 -0.82 14.77
N THR A 261 -2.71 -1.68 13.79
CA THR A 261 -1.37 -2.22 13.50
C THR A 261 -0.41 -1.13 12.98
N ARG A 262 -0.86 -0.24 12.09
CA ARG A 262 -0.07 0.91 11.63
C ARG A 262 0.15 1.95 12.75
N LYS A 263 -0.87 2.19 13.59
CA LYS A 263 -0.73 3.05 14.78
C LYS A 263 0.30 2.48 15.77
N GLU A 264 0.24 1.17 16.03
CA GLU A 264 1.15 0.44 16.91
C GLU A 264 2.59 0.47 16.37
N GLU A 265 2.80 0.26 15.07
CA GLU A 265 4.12 0.46 14.45
C GLU A 265 4.61 1.92 14.57
N ALA A 266 3.72 2.90 14.39
CA ALA A 266 4.09 4.31 14.47
C ALA A 266 4.44 4.77 15.89
N ILE A 267 3.75 4.28 16.94
CA ILE A 267 4.18 4.57 18.32
C ILE A 267 5.47 3.84 18.67
N ASN A 268 5.61 2.56 18.33
CA ASN A 268 6.85 1.82 18.61
C ASN A 268 8.06 2.48 17.92
N HIS A 269 7.89 3.02 16.70
CA HIS A 269 8.94 3.81 16.05
C HIS A 269 9.30 5.10 16.83
N LEU A 270 8.32 5.82 17.40
CA LEU A 270 8.58 7.01 18.23
C LEU A 270 9.23 6.66 19.57
N VAL A 271 8.84 5.53 20.17
CA VAL A 271 9.49 4.95 21.36
C VAL A 271 10.97 4.68 21.05
N ASP A 272 11.26 3.96 19.96
CA ASP A 272 12.64 3.63 19.56
C ASP A 272 13.48 4.90 19.26
N LEU A 273 12.89 5.93 18.63
CA LEU A 273 13.56 7.22 18.41
C LEU A 273 13.89 7.96 19.72
N GLN A 274 13.02 7.90 20.72
CA GLN A 274 13.23 8.57 22.01
C GLN A 274 14.18 7.79 22.93
N CYS A 275 14.07 6.46 22.92
CA CYS A 275 14.60 5.60 23.99
C CYS A 275 15.82 4.76 23.59
N ASP A 276 16.07 4.49 22.29
CA ASP A 276 17.31 3.84 21.84
C ASP A 276 18.25 4.84 21.13
N PRO A 277 19.33 5.29 21.81
CA PRO A 277 20.36 6.14 21.21
C PRO A 277 21.05 5.56 19.97
N ALA A 278 21.09 4.24 19.79
CA ALA A 278 21.62 3.60 18.59
C ALA A 278 20.61 3.64 17.44
N TYR A 279 19.33 3.44 17.72
CA TYR A 279 18.25 3.52 16.73
C TYR A 279 18.13 4.92 16.12
N ILE A 280 18.03 5.98 16.93
CA ILE A 280 17.98 7.36 16.40
C ILE A 280 19.26 7.74 15.64
N ARG A 281 20.43 7.22 16.04
CA ARG A 281 21.67 7.38 15.24
C ARG A 281 21.61 6.66 13.91
N ARG A 282 21.01 5.47 13.82
CA ARG A 282 20.75 4.77 12.56
C ARG A 282 19.80 5.58 11.68
N TYR A 283 18.70 6.07 12.26
CA TYR A 283 17.69 6.87 11.56
C TYR A 283 18.29 8.16 10.98
N ILE A 284 19.00 8.96 11.78
CA ILE A 284 19.64 10.20 11.31
C ILE A 284 20.72 9.90 10.26
N LYS A 285 21.55 8.86 10.43
CA LYS A 285 22.51 8.44 9.39
C LYS A 285 21.82 7.99 8.10
N GLY A 286 20.63 7.38 8.20
CA GLY A 286 19.77 7.07 7.06
C GLY A 286 19.36 8.32 6.28
N LEU A 287 18.88 9.37 6.97
CA LEU A 287 18.55 10.65 6.36
C LEU A 287 19.78 11.26 5.64
N PHE A 288 20.93 11.32 6.31
CA PHE A 288 22.19 11.83 5.74
C PHE A 288 22.73 11.00 4.56
N SER A 289 22.25 9.78 4.34
CA SER A 289 22.62 8.98 3.17
C SER A 289 21.97 9.47 1.87
N THR A 290 20.79 10.10 1.94
CA THR A 290 20.02 10.60 0.79
C THR A 290 20.75 11.72 0.04
N THR A 291 20.42 11.95 -1.23
CA THR A 291 21.15 12.92 -2.07
C THR A 291 20.97 14.37 -1.61
N ILE A 292 19.78 14.72 -1.10
CA ILE A 292 19.48 16.09 -0.63
C ILE A 292 20.34 16.51 0.57
N PHE A 293 20.59 15.61 1.53
CA PHE A 293 21.45 15.90 2.68
C PHE A 293 22.94 16.06 2.31
N ARG A 294 23.36 15.59 1.13
CA ARG A 294 24.73 15.83 0.62
C ARG A 294 24.90 17.21 -0.01
N VAL A 295 23.81 17.84 -0.46
CA VAL A 295 23.83 19.18 -1.05
C VAL A 295 23.46 20.29 -0.06
N ALA A 296 22.68 19.98 0.97
CA ALA A 296 22.38 20.89 2.09
C ALA A 296 23.64 21.43 2.81
N ASP A 297 23.50 22.59 3.44
CA ASP A 297 24.43 23.06 4.48
C ASP A 297 24.05 22.51 5.87
N GLU A 298 24.83 22.83 6.90
CA GLU A 298 24.59 22.36 8.27
C GLU A 298 23.27 22.86 8.87
N GLY A 299 22.87 24.10 8.57
CA GLY A 299 21.61 24.66 9.03
C GLY A 299 20.43 24.01 8.32
N ASP A 300 20.47 23.89 7.00
CA ASP A 300 19.41 23.23 6.23
C ASP A 300 19.31 21.73 6.57
N ALA A 301 20.44 21.04 6.78
CA ALA A 301 20.43 19.65 7.27
C ALA A 301 19.81 19.55 8.68
N SER A 302 20.11 20.50 9.58
CA SER A 302 19.49 20.57 10.91
C SER A 302 17.97 20.75 10.82
N MET A 303 17.52 21.74 10.04
CA MET A 303 16.10 21.98 9.74
C MET A 303 15.40 20.71 9.26
N MET A 304 16.03 19.99 8.33
CA MET A 304 15.48 18.77 7.76
C MET A 304 15.41 17.62 8.77
N VAL A 305 16.41 17.40 9.63
CA VAL A 305 16.33 16.36 10.68
C VAL A 305 15.15 16.63 11.62
N ALA A 306 14.97 17.87 12.08
CA ALA A 306 13.83 18.24 12.93
C ALA A 306 12.49 18.06 12.21
N GLN A 307 12.41 18.48 10.94
CA GLN A 307 11.21 18.28 10.11
C GLN A 307 10.88 16.79 9.92
N TYR A 308 11.86 15.93 9.65
CA TYR A 308 11.64 14.49 9.49
C TYR A 308 11.11 13.83 10.77
N ILE A 309 11.63 14.21 11.94
CA ILE A 309 11.13 13.73 13.24
C ILE A 309 9.69 14.22 13.50
N TYR A 310 9.40 15.48 13.21
CA TYR A 310 8.03 16.02 13.30
C TYR A 310 7.06 15.31 12.33
N MET A 311 7.52 14.86 11.17
CA MET A 311 6.68 14.06 10.25
C MET A 311 6.41 12.62 10.77
N GLU A 312 7.31 12.02 11.55
CA GLU A 312 7.04 10.75 12.24
C GLU A 312 6.12 10.94 13.46
N TYR A 313 6.20 12.09 14.13
CA TYR A 313 5.23 12.49 15.15
C TYR A 313 3.81 12.61 14.56
N GLN A 314 3.67 13.40 13.49
CA GLN A 314 2.42 13.52 12.73
C GLN A 314 1.94 12.18 12.14
N ARG A 315 2.86 11.23 11.87
CA ARG A 315 2.52 9.87 11.42
C ARG A 315 1.77 9.08 12.48
N TYR A 316 2.25 9.02 13.72
CA TYR A 316 1.50 8.38 14.81
C TYR A 316 0.11 9.00 14.99
N TYR A 317 0.03 10.33 15.06
CA TYR A 317 -1.25 11.02 15.24
C TYR A 317 -2.21 10.81 14.07
N SER A 318 -1.72 10.79 12.82
CA SER A 318 -2.55 10.46 11.66
C SER A 318 -3.22 9.09 11.78
N TRP A 319 -2.50 8.07 12.25
CA TRP A 319 -3.06 6.74 12.48
C TRP A 319 -3.96 6.66 13.71
N TYR A 320 -3.65 7.36 14.80
CA TYR A 320 -4.51 7.49 15.97
C TYR A 320 -5.87 8.12 15.62
N TRP A 321 -5.87 9.22 14.86
CA TRP A 321 -7.11 9.90 14.46
C TRP A 321 -7.94 9.07 13.48
N ILE A 322 -7.32 8.34 12.54
CA ILE A 322 -8.05 7.38 11.70
C ILE A 322 -8.66 6.27 12.58
N GLU A 323 -7.94 5.77 13.60
CA GLU A 323 -8.51 4.77 14.53
C GLU A 323 -9.74 5.31 15.28
N VAL A 324 -9.71 6.58 15.71
CA VAL A 324 -10.85 7.25 16.38
C VAL A 324 -12.05 7.41 15.45
N GLU A 325 -11.84 7.89 14.21
CA GLU A 325 -12.94 8.05 13.25
C GLU A 325 -13.48 6.68 12.78
N CYS A 326 -12.63 5.66 12.63
CA CYS A 326 -13.03 4.28 12.35
C CYS A 326 -13.85 3.65 13.49
N LYS A 327 -13.50 3.93 14.76
CA LYS A 327 -14.33 3.53 15.92
C LYS A 327 -15.68 4.24 15.87
N HIS A 328 -15.69 5.56 15.69
CA HIS A 328 -16.92 6.34 15.64
C HIS A 328 -17.88 5.88 14.51
N ALA A 329 -17.36 5.60 13.32
CA ALA A 329 -18.14 5.03 12.23
C ALA A 329 -18.73 3.65 12.58
N ARG A 330 -17.94 2.77 13.20
CA ARG A 330 -18.38 1.44 13.66
C ARG A 330 -19.48 1.54 14.73
N ASP A 331 -19.33 2.46 15.68
CA ASP A 331 -20.28 2.66 16.78
C ASP A 331 -21.61 3.27 16.29
N LEU A 332 -21.60 3.96 15.15
CA LEU A 332 -22.81 4.40 14.45
C LEU A 332 -23.41 3.28 13.60
N HIS A 333 -22.59 2.50 12.88
CA HIS A 333 -23.06 1.34 12.12
C HIS A 333 -23.83 0.35 13.01
N ALA A 334 -23.28 0.02 14.18
CA ALA A 334 -23.91 -0.88 15.16
C ALA A 334 -25.28 -0.38 15.70
N ARG A 335 -25.62 0.91 15.52
CA ARG A 335 -26.92 1.50 15.91
C ARG A 335 -27.92 1.61 14.76
N PHE A 336 -27.49 1.39 13.51
CA PHE A 336 -28.29 1.58 12.30
C PHE A 336 -28.23 0.38 11.33
N ALA A 337 -27.59 -0.73 11.72
CA ALA A 337 -27.42 -1.91 10.87
C ALA A 337 -28.77 -2.46 10.39
N ASP A 338 -29.71 -2.70 11.31
CA ASP A 338 -31.02 -3.28 11.02
C ASP A 338 -31.91 -2.38 10.14
N SER A 339 -31.60 -1.07 10.08
CA SER A 339 -32.33 -0.08 9.26
C SER A 339 -31.69 0.17 7.89
N THR A 340 -30.58 -0.51 7.56
CA THR A 340 -29.82 -0.24 6.33
C THR A 340 -30.16 -1.29 5.26
N HIS A 341 -30.86 -0.88 4.21
CA HIS A 341 -31.27 -1.76 3.10
C HIS A 341 -30.66 -1.33 1.75
N PRO A 342 -30.47 -2.24 0.77
CA PRO A 342 -30.02 -1.89 -0.57
C PRO A 342 -30.91 -0.84 -1.23
N GLY A 343 -30.30 0.17 -1.86
CA GLY A 343 -30.99 1.28 -2.53
C GLY A 343 -31.61 2.34 -1.61
N GLN A 344 -31.67 2.10 -0.29
CA GLN A 344 -32.07 3.09 0.71
C GLN A 344 -30.87 3.95 1.14
N PRO A 345 -31.10 5.18 1.66
CA PRO A 345 -30.03 5.99 2.22
C PRO A 345 -29.56 5.41 3.55
N ILE A 346 -28.25 5.42 3.80
CA ILE A 346 -27.74 5.26 5.16
C ILE A 346 -28.17 6.43 6.05
N SER A 347 -28.40 6.13 7.35
CA SER A 347 -28.72 7.12 8.38
C SER A 347 -27.83 8.38 8.26
N PRO A 348 -28.40 9.61 8.25
CA PRO A 348 -27.62 10.83 8.02
C PRO A 348 -26.41 11.01 8.94
N LYS A 349 -26.51 10.56 10.20
CA LYS A 349 -25.38 10.59 11.16
C LYS A 349 -24.26 9.64 10.74
N TYR A 350 -24.58 8.46 10.23
CA TYR A 350 -23.61 7.50 9.73
C TYR A 350 -23.00 7.96 8.40
N ASN A 351 -23.81 8.55 7.50
CA ASN A 351 -23.33 9.16 6.26
C ASN A 351 -22.28 10.26 6.51
N LEU A 352 -22.57 11.19 7.45
CA LEU A 352 -21.64 12.26 7.83
C LEU A 352 -20.32 11.71 8.38
N ALA A 353 -20.37 10.67 9.22
CA ALA A 353 -19.18 10.04 9.80
C ALA A 353 -18.34 9.28 8.75
N LEU A 354 -18.97 8.48 7.88
CA LEU A 354 -18.27 7.80 6.78
C LEU A 354 -17.64 8.79 5.80
N GLY A 355 -18.35 9.87 5.44
CA GLY A 355 -17.80 10.90 4.56
C GLY A 355 -16.65 11.71 5.18
N ALA A 356 -16.66 11.94 6.50
CA ALA A 356 -15.54 12.53 7.22
C ALA A 356 -14.32 11.60 7.24
N LEU A 357 -14.55 10.30 7.47
CA LEU A 357 -13.51 9.27 7.41
C LEU A 357 -12.96 9.08 5.99
N GLU A 358 -13.78 9.15 4.94
CA GLU A 358 -13.30 9.12 3.55
C GLU A 358 -12.40 10.33 3.26
N LEU A 359 -12.80 11.54 3.68
CA LEU A 359 -11.99 12.73 3.50
C LEU A 359 -10.65 12.63 4.26
N LEU A 360 -10.65 12.10 5.49
CA LEU A 360 -9.43 11.88 6.26
C LEU A 360 -8.49 10.91 5.54
N LEU A 361 -9.00 9.75 5.10
CA LEU A 361 -8.22 8.74 4.37
C LEU A 361 -7.70 9.28 3.03
N VAL A 362 -8.51 10.03 2.29
CA VAL A 362 -8.09 10.66 1.01
C VAL A 362 -6.98 11.69 1.24
N ASN A 363 -7.11 12.56 2.24
CA ASN A 363 -6.12 13.59 2.53
C ASN A 363 -4.79 12.98 3.00
N GLN A 364 -4.83 12.00 3.90
CA GLN A 364 -3.62 11.28 4.34
C GLN A 364 -2.99 10.50 3.18
N LEU A 365 -3.78 9.82 2.33
CA LEU A 365 -3.26 9.10 1.17
C LEU A 365 -2.57 10.05 0.17
N LEU A 366 -3.11 11.26 -0.05
CA LEU A 366 -2.51 12.27 -0.92
C LEU A 366 -1.19 12.81 -0.34
N GLU A 367 -1.15 13.19 0.94
CA GLU A 367 0.07 13.71 1.57
C GLU A 367 1.17 12.64 1.71
N ARG A 368 0.82 11.38 2.04
CA ARG A 368 1.79 10.26 2.01
C ARG A 368 2.29 9.98 0.59
N THR A 369 1.41 9.97 -0.42
CA THR A 369 1.85 9.83 -1.82
C THR A 369 2.80 10.95 -2.25
N LYS A 370 2.57 12.19 -1.78
CA LYS A 370 3.41 13.37 -2.02
C LYS A 370 4.75 13.28 -1.27
N ARG A 371 4.76 12.82 -0.01
CA ARG A 371 5.98 12.54 0.78
C ARG A 371 6.82 11.45 0.13
N PHE A 372 6.21 10.32 -0.25
CA PHE A 372 6.87 9.23 -0.97
C PHE A 372 7.51 9.70 -2.27
N LYS A 373 6.79 10.46 -3.12
CA LYS A 373 7.36 11.01 -4.36
C LYS A 373 8.55 11.93 -4.10
N SER A 374 8.48 12.79 -3.08
CA SER A 374 9.61 13.63 -2.67
C SER A 374 10.81 12.77 -2.24
N LEU A 375 10.61 11.84 -1.30
CA LEU A 375 11.64 10.90 -0.83
C LEU A 375 12.27 10.10 -1.99
N MET A 376 11.47 9.68 -2.96
CA MET A 376 11.92 8.87 -4.10
C MET A 376 12.93 9.63 -4.98
N HIS A 377 12.83 10.95 -5.12
CA HIS A 377 13.86 11.75 -5.82
C HIS A 377 15.19 11.82 -5.02
N TRP A 378 15.12 11.70 -3.69
CA TRP A 378 16.28 11.82 -2.79
C TRP A 378 16.93 10.47 -2.43
N ALA A 379 16.22 9.36 -2.66
CA ALA A 379 16.67 8.02 -2.35
C ALA A 379 17.97 7.67 -3.10
N PRO A 380 19.00 7.12 -2.44
CA PRO A 380 20.29 6.84 -3.07
C PRO A 380 20.19 5.94 -4.31
N GLY A 381 19.23 5.02 -4.35
CA GLY A 381 18.96 4.13 -5.48
C GLY A 381 18.27 4.77 -6.68
N GLN A 382 17.85 6.04 -6.58
CA GLN A 382 17.21 6.80 -7.67
C GLN A 382 18.10 7.96 -8.17
N ALA A 383 19.23 8.21 -7.51
CA ALA A 383 20.16 9.30 -7.81
C ALA A 383 20.64 9.34 -9.28
N ARG A 384 20.59 8.22 -10.02
CA ARG A 384 20.95 8.15 -11.45
C ARG A 384 20.02 8.94 -12.38
N HIS A 385 18.81 9.28 -11.92
CA HIS A 385 17.78 9.93 -12.73
C HIS A 385 17.67 11.43 -12.52
N TYR A 386 18.28 11.99 -11.46
CA TYR A 386 18.08 13.37 -11.02
C TYR A 386 19.42 14.11 -10.92
N SER A 387 19.56 15.19 -11.70
CA SER A 387 20.74 16.06 -11.64
C SER A 387 20.60 17.09 -10.53
N LEU A 388 21.66 17.26 -9.74
CA LEU A 388 21.73 18.22 -8.63
C LEU A 388 22.94 19.13 -8.80
N SER A 389 22.72 20.31 -9.41
CA SER A 389 23.77 21.32 -9.53
C SER A 389 24.02 22.00 -8.17
N LYS A 390 24.97 21.47 -7.38
CA LYS A 390 25.42 22.10 -6.12
C LYS A 390 26.25 23.35 -6.43
N LYS A 391 25.57 24.45 -6.77
CA LYS A 391 26.18 25.77 -6.91
C LYS A 391 26.48 26.36 -5.51
N PRO A 392 27.71 26.85 -5.25
CA PRO A 392 28.01 27.57 -4.01
C PRO A 392 27.06 28.75 -3.79
N TYR A 393 26.73 29.03 -2.52
CA TYR A 393 25.89 30.16 -2.09
C TYR A 393 24.45 30.19 -2.62
N VAL A 394 23.97 29.12 -3.28
CA VAL A 394 22.57 28.99 -3.71
C VAL A 394 21.76 28.28 -2.61
N PRO A 395 20.68 28.88 -2.08
CA PRO A 395 19.84 28.26 -1.05
C PRO A 395 19.28 26.90 -1.46
N LEU A 396 19.14 25.96 -0.50
CA LEU A 396 18.67 24.60 -0.79
C LEU A 396 17.32 24.57 -1.52
N GLU A 397 16.40 25.49 -1.22
CA GLU A 397 15.12 25.62 -1.93
C GLU A 397 15.30 25.89 -3.44
N THR A 398 16.32 26.66 -3.81
CA THR A 398 16.65 26.95 -5.21
C THR A 398 17.37 25.76 -5.86
N VAL A 399 18.18 25.01 -5.11
CA VAL A 399 18.76 23.73 -5.58
C VAL A 399 17.67 22.68 -5.82
N VAL A 400 16.70 22.56 -4.91
CA VAL A 400 15.55 21.64 -5.01
C VAL A 400 14.62 22.02 -6.16
N ARG A 401 14.32 23.32 -6.33
CA ARG A 401 13.55 23.82 -7.51
C ARG A 401 14.32 23.68 -8.82
N GLY A 402 15.65 23.71 -8.78
CA GLY A 402 16.54 23.53 -9.93
C GLY A 402 16.91 22.08 -10.24
N MET A 403 16.38 21.10 -9.50
CA MET A 403 16.59 19.68 -9.79
C MET A 403 15.89 19.31 -11.10
N SER A 404 16.66 18.87 -12.09
CA SER A 404 16.16 18.35 -13.36
C SER A 404 16.31 16.84 -13.43
N ARG A 405 15.30 16.16 -14.00
CA ARG A 405 15.37 14.73 -14.32
C ARG A 405 16.09 14.57 -15.66
N HIS A 406 16.98 13.57 -15.77
CA HIS A 406 17.72 13.27 -17.01
C HIS A 406 16.83 12.69 -18.12
N SER A 407 15.76 11.98 -17.73
CA SER A 407 14.73 11.43 -18.60
C SER A 407 13.43 12.23 -18.50
N SER A 408 12.61 12.25 -19.55
CA SER A 408 11.21 12.65 -19.37
C SER A 408 10.52 11.61 -18.47
N PRO A 409 9.76 12.02 -17.44
CA PRO A 409 8.84 11.11 -16.77
C PRO A 409 7.69 10.76 -17.73
N ASN A 410 6.94 9.70 -17.41
CA ASN A 410 5.66 9.38 -18.05
C ASN A 410 5.73 9.07 -19.57
N THR A 411 6.82 8.45 -20.05
CA THR A 411 6.96 7.89 -21.42
C THR A 411 6.90 6.36 -21.44
N LYS A 412 6.85 5.71 -22.61
CA LYS A 412 6.87 4.24 -22.68
C LYS A 412 8.25 3.68 -22.30
N GLU A 413 9.29 4.35 -22.78
CA GLU A 413 10.69 3.91 -22.76
C GLU A 413 11.22 3.87 -21.32
N ALA A 414 10.95 4.90 -20.52
CA ALA A 414 11.46 4.94 -19.14
C ALA A 414 10.64 4.04 -18.18
N LEU A 415 9.41 3.64 -18.53
CA LEU A 415 8.70 2.54 -17.87
C LEU A 415 9.37 1.19 -18.20
N GLU A 416 9.69 0.94 -19.47
CA GLU A 416 10.35 -0.31 -19.89
C GLU A 416 11.79 -0.43 -19.40
N ASN A 417 12.51 0.69 -19.26
CA ASN A 417 13.88 0.72 -18.74
C ASN A 417 13.95 0.71 -17.19
N ASP A 418 12.99 1.32 -16.48
CA ASP A 418 13.02 1.38 -15.01
C ASP A 418 11.63 1.57 -14.37
N PRO A 419 10.90 0.46 -14.08
CA PRO A 419 9.56 0.52 -13.48
C PRO A 419 9.45 1.25 -12.14
N LEU A 420 10.58 1.50 -11.43
CA LEU A 420 10.58 2.24 -10.16
C LEU A 420 10.61 3.78 -10.33
N ASP A 421 10.98 4.31 -11.49
CA ASP A 421 11.19 5.76 -11.69
C ASP A 421 9.87 6.52 -11.99
N TRP A 422 8.75 6.10 -11.37
CA TRP A 422 7.39 6.36 -11.88
C TRP A 422 6.34 6.85 -10.90
N HIS A 423 5.19 7.25 -11.47
CA HIS A 423 4.04 7.81 -10.77
C HIS A 423 2.73 7.16 -11.25
N PHE A 424 2.41 5.98 -10.72
CA PHE A 424 1.17 5.26 -11.03
C PHE A 424 0.02 5.57 -10.05
N ASP A 425 -1.16 5.01 -10.34
CA ASP A 425 -2.17 4.70 -9.32
C ASP A 425 -1.54 3.86 -8.18
N GLN A 426 -2.07 3.99 -6.95
CA GLN A 426 -1.49 3.32 -5.79
C GLN A 426 -1.51 1.79 -5.90
N ALA A 427 -2.61 1.17 -6.35
CA ALA A 427 -2.68 -0.29 -6.49
C ALA A 427 -1.66 -0.80 -7.52
N MET A 428 -1.55 -0.10 -8.64
CA MET A 428 -0.57 -0.42 -9.68
C MET A 428 0.87 -0.19 -9.23
N LEU A 429 1.15 0.89 -8.47
CA LEU A 429 2.46 1.15 -7.88
C LEU A 429 2.90 0.01 -6.95
N PHE A 430 2.03 -0.47 -6.06
CA PHE A 430 2.36 -1.60 -5.17
C PHE A 430 2.62 -2.89 -5.93
N ALA A 431 1.80 -3.18 -6.95
CA ALA A 431 1.95 -4.38 -7.75
C ALA A 431 3.26 -4.36 -8.55
N MET A 432 3.64 -3.21 -9.11
CA MET A 432 4.90 -3.02 -9.86
C MET A 432 6.13 -3.06 -8.95
N ILE A 433 6.04 -2.51 -7.73
CA ILE A 433 7.11 -2.62 -6.73
C ILE A 433 7.27 -4.06 -6.24
N ALA A 434 6.17 -4.76 -5.95
CA ALA A 434 6.21 -6.16 -5.52
C ALA A 434 6.80 -7.07 -6.60
N ASP A 435 6.41 -6.87 -7.87
CA ASP A 435 6.95 -7.61 -9.01
C ASP A 435 8.43 -7.29 -9.25
N HIS A 436 8.82 -6.00 -9.22
CA HIS A 436 10.22 -5.60 -9.30
C HIS A 436 11.08 -6.24 -8.19
N LEU A 437 10.62 -6.21 -6.94
CA LEU A 437 11.32 -6.83 -5.80
C LEU A 437 11.38 -8.36 -5.89
N ALA A 438 10.40 -9.01 -6.52
CA ALA A 438 10.38 -10.47 -6.71
C ALA A 438 11.28 -10.94 -7.87
N GLN A 439 11.44 -10.13 -8.93
CA GLN A 439 12.22 -10.49 -10.11
C GLN A 439 13.70 -10.06 -10.03
N ASN A 440 14.03 -8.99 -9.30
CA ASN A 440 15.35 -8.38 -9.36
C ASN A 440 16.29 -8.77 -8.21
N ASN A 441 17.59 -8.55 -8.42
CA ASN A 441 18.62 -8.90 -7.45
C ASN A 441 18.69 -7.91 -6.27
N ARG A 442 19.45 -8.27 -5.22
CA ARG A 442 19.60 -7.49 -3.98
C ARG A 442 20.04 -6.02 -4.19
N LYS A 443 20.76 -5.69 -5.27
CA LYS A 443 21.23 -4.32 -5.56
C LYS A 443 20.08 -3.43 -6.03
N GLU A 444 19.18 -3.96 -6.87
CA GLU A 444 17.98 -3.24 -7.30
C GLU A 444 16.95 -3.18 -6.16
N ALA A 445 16.78 -4.26 -5.39
CA ALA A 445 15.93 -4.23 -4.19
C ALA A 445 16.38 -3.17 -3.16
N ALA A 446 17.70 -2.99 -3.00
CA ALA A 446 18.29 -1.94 -2.15
C ALA A 446 18.07 -0.50 -2.67
N ARG A 447 17.39 -0.30 -3.81
CA ARG A 447 16.94 1.04 -4.26
C ARG A 447 15.73 1.55 -3.50
N ILE A 448 15.02 0.67 -2.78
CA ILE A 448 13.88 1.02 -1.94
C ILE A 448 14.32 0.91 -0.47
N ASP A 449 14.68 2.03 0.13
CA ASP A 449 15.21 2.09 1.50
C ASP A 449 14.12 1.99 2.59
N GLU A 450 14.53 2.01 3.86
CA GLU A 450 13.63 1.90 5.02
C GLU A 450 12.54 3.01 5.04
N PHE A 451 12.85 4.22 4.56
CA PHE A 451 11.91 5.34 4.53
C PHE A 451 10.88 5.14 3.42
N LEU A 452 11.33 4.75 2.22
CA LEU A 452 10.45 4.42 1.10
C LEU A 452 9.53 3.23 1.42
N MET A 453 10.07 2.14 1.99
CA MET A 453 9.27 0.96 2.37
C MET A 453 8.22 1.29 3.44
N ARG A 454 8.56 2.14 4.41
CA ARG A 454 7.64 2.57 5.47
C ARG A 454 6.49 3.44 4.96
N GLU A 455 6.79 4.40 4.07
CA GLU A 455 5.76 5.20 3.41
C GLU A 455 4.89 4.35 2.47
N LEU A 456 5.46 3.40 1.72
CA LEU A 456 4.68 2.45 0.91
C LEU A 456 3.72 1.62 1.76
N ALA A 457 4.14 1.15 2.92
CA ALA A 457 3.29 0.41 3.85
C ALA A 457 2.14 1.28 4.42
N ASP A 458 2.40 2.56 4.71
CA ASP A 458 1.36 3.52 5.11
C ASP A 458 0.38 3.83 3.97
N ILE A 459 0.87 4.14 2.76
CA ILE A 459 0.04 4.39 1.57
C ILE A 459 -0.80 3.14 1.26
N SER A 460 -0.25 1.93 1.44
CA SER A 460 -0.95 0.66 1.20
C SER A 460 -2.12 0.48 2.16
N ALA A 461 -1.89 0.60 3.47
CA ALA A 461 -2.95 0.50 4.48
C ALA A 461 -4.02 1.60 4.35
N LEU A 462 -3.62 2.84 3.98
CA LEU A 462 -4.56 3.93 3.67
C LEU A 462 -5.39 3.63 2.42
N HIS A 463 -4.76 3.10 1.37
CA HIS A 463 -5.42 2.74 0.12
C HIS A 463 -6.39 1.58 0.32
N GLU A 464 -6.01 0.52 1.05
CA GLU A 464 -6.90 -0.60 1.38
C GLU A 464 -8.09 -0.15 2.25
N SER A 465 -7.85 0.68 3.27
CA SER A 465 -8.93 1.26 4.10
C SER A 465 -9.91 2.09 3.24
N LEU A 466 -9.39 2.88 2.29
CA LEU A 466 -10.18 3.67 1.35
C LEU A 466 -10.87 2.80 0.28
N ILE A 467 -10.32 1.65 -0.09
CA ILE A 467 -10.97 0.64 -0.94
C ILE A 467 -12.17 0.06 -0.19
N SER A 468 -11.99 -0.45 1.03
CA SER A 468 -13.08 -1.02 1.84
C SER A 468 -14.22 -0.02 2.04
N LEU A 469 -13.90 1.24 2.32
CA LEU A 469 -14.88 2.31 2.49
C LEU A 469 -15.66 2.62 1.20
N ARG A 470 -14.98 2.72 0.05
CA ARG A 470 -15.63 3.00 -1.24
C ARG A 470 -16.42 1.82 -1.82
N LEU A 471 -16.10 0.59 -1.41
CA LEU A 471 -16.84 -0.61 -1.76
C LEU A 471 -18.04 -0.87 -0.82
N ASN A 472 -18.08 -0.28 0.38
CA ASN A 472 -19.23 -0.36 1.28
C ASN A 472 -20.54 0.11 0.61
N ARG A 473 -21.66 -0.56 0.88
CA ARG A 473 -22.98 -0.21 0.34
C ARG A 473 -24.05 -0.16 1.45
N PRO A 474 -24.95 0.85 1.44
CA PRO A 474 -24.95 2.05 0.60
C PRO A 474 -23.69 2.91 0.80
N ARG A 475 -23.18 3.52 -0.27
CA ARG A 475 -21.98 4.37 -0.22
C ARG A 475 -22.31 5.71 0.45
N ASN A 476 -21.33 6.27 1.18
CA ASN A 476 -21.43 7.62 1.71
C ASN A 476 -21.40 8.69 0.61
N THR A 477 -22.00 9.83 0.88
CA THR A 477 -21.81 11.05 0.09
C THR A 477 -20.37 11.55 0.25
N PHE A 478 -19.79 12.09 -0.82
CA PHE A 478 -18.53 12.84 -0.73
C PHE A 478 -18.70 14.09 0.14
N ARG A 479 -17.63 14.52 0.82
CA ARG A 479 -17.64 15.71 1.72
C ARG A 479 -16.42 16.59 1.49
N ILE A 480 -16.62 17.91 1.53
CA ILE A 480 -15.54 18.90 1.56
C ILE A 480 -15.12 19.24 2.99
N ILE A 481 -13.94 19.83 3.16
CA ILE A 481 -13.31 20.03 4.46
C ILE A 481 -14.09 21.02 5.36
N ASP A 482 -14.65 22.07 4.78
CA ASP A 482 -15.41 23.09 5.52
C ASP A 482 -16.73 22.53 6.09
N ASP A 483 -17.37 21.61 5.36
CA ASP A 483 -18.54 20.87 5.87
C ASP A 483 -18.18 19.98 7.07
N VAL A 484 -17.02 19.34 7.01
CA VAL A 484 -16.54 18.47 8.09
C VAL A 484 -16.19 19.31 9.33
N TYR A 485 -15.51 20.45 9.17
CA TYR A 485 -15.29 21.41 10.27
C TYR A 485 -16.61 21.99 10.82
N ARG A 486 -17.63 22.17 9.97
CA ARG A 486 -18.95 22.66 10.37
C ARG A 486 -19.72 21.64 11.21
N THR A 487 -19.78 20.36 10.84
CA THR A 487 -20.58 19.35 11.56
C THR A 487 -19.80 18.58 12.63
N GLU A 488 -18.55 18.21 12.37
CA GLU A 488 -17.78 17.32 13.25
C GLU A 488 -17.04 18.11 14.34
N LYS A 489 -17.18 17.69 15.61
CA LYS A 489 -16.55 18.33 16.78
C LYS A 489 -15.55 17.43 17.53
N ARG A 490 -15.25 16.25 16.96
CA ARG A 490 -14.23 15.31 17.47
C ARG A 490 -12.83 15.92 17.34
N GLY A 491 -11.86 15.37 18.10
CA GLY A 491 -10.56 16.01 18.35
C GLY A 491 -9.80 16.46 17.09
N ILE A 492 -9.64 15.56 16.11
CA ILE A 492 -8.95 15.89 14.85
C ILE A 492 -9.59 17.06 14.11
N TRP A 493 -10.91 17.11 14.02
CA TRP A 493 -11.61 18.13 13.24
C TRP A 493 -11.59 19.51 13.89
N ARG A 494 -11.35 19.59 15.21
CA ARG A 494 -10.99 20.85 15.89
C ARG A 494 -9.53 21.22 15.61
N TYR A 495 -8.58 20.33 15.92
CA TYR A 495 -7.14 20.55 15.73
C TYR A 495 -6.78 20.97 14.29
N ALA A 496 -7.36 20.30 13.29
CA ALA A 496 -7.13 20.62 11.87
C ALA A 496 -7.79 21.93 11.42
N LYS A 497 -8.95 22.30 12.00
CA LYS A 497 -9.62 23.58 11.73
C LYS A 497 -8.82 24.75 12.28
N ASP A 498 -8.36 24.63 13.52
CA ASP A 498 -7.74 25.73 14.25
C ASP A 498 -6.28 25.98 13.80
N LYS A 499 -5.76 25.12 12.92
CA LYS A 499 -4.42 25.06 12.32
C LYS A 499 -3.29 25.00 13.36
N PRO A 500 -2.56 23.87 13.48
CA PRO A 500 -1.33 23.87 14.28
C PRO A 500 -0.37 24.94 13.74
N LYS A 501 0.32 25.63 14.65
CA LYS A 501 1.26 26.70 14.30
C LYS A 501 2.29 26.18 13.30
N ASP A 502 2.31 26.73 12.09
CA ASP A 502 3.35 26.43 11.11
C ASP A 502 4.71 26.83 11.69
N HIS A 503 5.53 25.84 12.07
CA HIS A 503 6.89 26.07 12.54
C HIS A 503 7.71 26.72 11.43
N SER A 504 8.35 27.84 11.76
CA SER A 504 9.27 28.51 10.87
C SER A 504 10.50 27.62 10.59
N LYS A 505 11.14 27.86 9.44
CA LYS A 505 12.42 27.23 9.10
C LYS A 505 13.48 27.48 10.18
N GLN A 506 13.45 28.64 10.84
CA GLN A 506 14.40 29.00 11.89
C GLN A 506 14.16 28.20 13.18
N GLU A 507 12.90 28.04 13.62
CA GLU A 507 12.56 27.15 14.75
C GLU A 507 13.05 25.71 14.46
N PHE A 508 12.80 25.18 13.26
CA PHE A 508 13.33 23.87 12.87
C PHE A 508 14.87 23.80 12.83
N LYS A 509 15.58 24.88 12.44
CA LYS A 509 17.06 24.94 12.50
C LYS A 509 17.58 24.85 13.93
N GLU A 510 16.99 25.62 14.83
CA GLU A 510 17.38 25.66 16.25
C GLU A 510 17.06 24.35 16.98
N ILE A 511 15.88 23.79 16.71
CA ILE A 511 15.46 22.47 17.21
C ILE A 511 16.35 21.35 16.65
N GLY A 512 16.70 21.40 15.37
CA GLY A 512 17.45 20.34 14.71
C GLY A 512 18.95 20.31 14.98
N LYS A 513 19.58 21.46 15.27
CA LYS A 513 21.03 21.56 15.45
C LYS A 513 21.58 20.64 16.55
N PRO A 514 21.00 20.57 17.76
CA PRO A 514 21.44 19.63 18.79
C PRO A 514 21.37 18.15 18.38
N LEU A 515 20.52 17.80 17.42
CA LEU A 515 20.46 16.43 16.89
C LEU A 515 21.61 16.13 15.93
N VAL A 516 21.90 17.05 15.00
CA VAL A 516 23.05 16.92 14.09
C VAL A 516 24.36 16.90 14.88
N ASP A 517 24.54 17.84 15.80
CA ASP A 517 25.73 17.92 16.65
C ASP A 517 25.86 16.70 17.59
N GLY A 518 24.78 16.32 18.29
CA GLY A 518 24.81 15.25 19.30
C GLY A 518 24.83 13.83 18.73
N PHE A 519 24.09 13.55 17.66
CA PHE A 519 23.89 12.20 17.13
C PHE A 519 24.68 11.88 15.87
N TYR A 520 24.82 12.84 14.95
CA TYR A 520 25.50 12.62 13.67
C TYR A 520 27.00 12.90 13.78
N LYS A 521 27.38 14.09 14.27
CA LYS A 521 28.79 14.46 14.53
C LYS A 521 29.34 13.82 15.81
N GLY A 522 28.55 13.85 16.89
CA GLY A 522 28.97 13.39 18.21
C GLY A 522 29.28 11.90 18.25
N LYS A 523 30.37 11.50 18.92
CA LYS A 523 30.76 10.09 19.10
C LYS A 523 29.64 9.29 19.79
N ALA A 524 29.55 7.99 19.50
CA ALA A 524 28.66 7.08 20.22
C ALA A 524 29.20 6.84 21.65
N PRO A 525 28.34 6.58 22.66
CA PRO A 525 28.79 6.25 24.02
C PRO A 525 29.69 5.00 24.03
N SER A 526 30.96 5.18 24.38
CA SER A 526 32.02 4.16 24.24
C SER A 526 32.79 3.95 25.53
N GLY A 527 33.14 2.70 25.84
CA GLY A 527 33.78 2.30 27.10
C GLY A 527 32.85 1.48 28.00
N PRO A 528 33.25 1.17 29.25
CA PRO A 528 32.46 0.36 30.17
C PRO A 528 31.15 1.08 30.58
N LYS A 529 30.07 0.31 30.81
CA LYS A 529 28.76 0.80 31.31
C LYS A 529 28.86 1.33 32.75
N ASN A 530 29.42 2.54 32.91
CA ASN A 530 29.57 3.28 34.17
C ASN A 530 28.69 4.55 34.19
N LYS A 531 28.75 5.37 35.26
CA LYS A 531 27.95 6.61 35.36
C LYS A 531 28.27 7.64 34.26
N GLY A 532 29.48 7.60 33.69
CA GLY A 532 29.85 8.40 32.53
C GLY A 532 29.14 7.93 31.27
N TRP A 533 29.18 6.63 30.98
CA TRP A 533 28.45 6.01 29.87
C TRP A 533 26.94 6.26 29.99
N LEU A 534 26.36 6.10 31.19
CA LEU A 534 24.92 6.33 31.42
C LEU A 534 24.51 7.78 31.19
N ARG A 535 25.33 8.76 31.61
CA ARG A 535 25.09 10.17 31.27
C ARG A 535 25.21 10.44 29.76
N GLN A 536 26.14 9.76 29.07
CA GLN A 536 26.31 9.87 27.62
C GLN A 536 25.17 9.19 26.83
N SER A 537 24.54 8.13 27.35
CA SER A 537 23.37 7.49 26.72
C SER A 537 22.05 8.20 27.04
N GLN A 538 21.88 8.76 28.25
CA GLN A 538 20.70 9.58 28.60
C GLN A 538 20.65 10.93 27.87
N THR A 539 21.80 11.53 27.54
CA THR A 539 21.87 12.82 26.84
C THR A 539 21.05 12.82 25.54
N PRO A 540 21.20 11.82 24.64
CA PRO A 540 20.23 11.46 23.59
C PRO A 540 18.74 11.65 23.90
N ALA A 541 18.18 10.91 24.86
CA ALA A 541 16.75 10.94 25.16
C ALA A 541 16.30 12.33 25.65
N ARG A 542 17.15 13.01 26.43
CA ARG A 542 16.91 14.39 26.89
C ARG A 542 16.94 15.41 25.74
N LEU A 543 17.78 15.20 24.72
CA LEU A 543 17.79 16.02 23.50
C LEU A 543 16.53 15.79 22.65
N PHE A 544 16.11 14.54 22.46
CA PHE A 544 14.88 14.24 21.73
C PHE A 544 13.63 14.78 22.45
N GLY A 545 13.55 14.67 23.77
CA GLY A 545 12.50 15.31 24.57
C GLY A 545 12.46 16.83 24.41
N ARG A 546 13.62 17.50 24.45
CA ARG A 546 13.71 18.96 24.18
C ARG A 546 13.30 19.34 22.77
N VAL A 547 13.56 18.48 21.78
CA VAL A 547 13.11 18.68 20.39
C VAL A 547 11.59 18.65 20.30
N LEU A 548 10.95 17.63 20.88
CA LEU A 548 9.48 17.56 20.96
C LEU A 548 8.89 18.74 21.76
N GLN A 549 9.59 19.23 22.78
CA GLN A 549 9.17 20.41 23.55
C GLN A 549 9.25 21.70 22.73
N GLY A 550 10.30 21.89 21.93
CA GLY A 550 10.43 23.02 21.00
C GLY A 550 9.38 23.00 19.88
N LEU A 551 8.89 21.81 19.52
CA LEU A 551 7.74 21.64 18.62
C LEU A 551 6.38 21.87 19.33
N GLY A 552 6.35 22.04 20.64
CA GLY A 552 5.11 22.21 21.43
C GLY A 552 4.37 20.90 21.74
N GLU A 553 5.00 19.75 21.50
CA GLU A 553 4.36 18.43 21.45
C GLU A 553 4.84 17.45 22.55
N LEU A 554 5.57 17.95 23.56
CA LEU A 554 6.12 17.10 24.64
C LEU A 554 5.06 16.62 25.64
N GLU A 555 4.10 17.47 26.02
CA GLU A 555 3.01 17.05 26.93
C GLU A 555 2.18 15.94 26.28
N THR A 556 1.88 16.10 24.99
CA THR A 556 1.21 15.12 24.14
C THR A 556 2.01 13.81 24.03
N LEU A 557 3.31 13.84 23.71
CA LEU A 557 4.07 12.60 23.56
C LEU A 557 4.40 11.90 24.89
N GLY A 558 4.65 12.67 25.96
CA GLY A 558 4.79 12.13 27.32
C GLY A 558 3.51 11.43 27.79
N ALA A 559 2.36 12.06 27.59
CA ALA A 559 1.06 11.43 27.85
C ALA A 559 0.85 10.19 26.97
N VAL A 560 1.22 10.22 25.69
CA VAL A 560 1.11 9.06 24.79
C VAL A 560 1.96 7.89 25.25
N LEU A 561 3.21 8.11 25.70
CA LEU A 561 4.05 7.03 26.25
C LEU A 561 3.43 6.43 27.52
N VAL A 562 3.00 7.27 28.46
CA VAL A 562 2.34 6.82 29.71
C VAL A 562 1.03 6.08 29.44
N GLN A 563 0.26 6.48 28.41
CA GLN A 563 -1.03 5.87 28.05
C GLN A 563 -0.90 4.59 27.22
N ASN A 564 0.16 4.42 26.42
CA ASN A 564 0.27 3.32 25.45
C ASN A 564 1.40 2.31 25.75
N LYS A 565 2.44 2.71 26.50
CA LYS A 565 3.65 1.90 26.82
C LYS A 565 4.25 2.16 28.23
N PRO A 566 3.47 2.19 29.32
CA PRO A 566 4.02 2.41 30.67
C PRO A 566 5.09 1.36 31.05
N GLU A 567 4.93 0.12 30.61
CA GLU A 567 5.87 -0.99 30.85
C GLU A 567 7.28 -0.74 30.27
N TYR A 568 7.39 0.12 29.26
CA TYR A 568 8.67 0.51 28.65
C TYR A 568 9.38 1.57 29.50
N LEU A 569 8.65 2.52 30.09
CA LEU A 569 9.20 3.49 31.04
C LEU A 569 9.73 2.78 32.29
N GLU A 570 8.99 1.79 32.80
CA GLU A 570 9.48 0.91 33.86
C GLU A 570 10.71 0.08 33.43
N ALA A 571 10.76 -0.41 32.19
CA ALA A 571 11.90 -1.18 31.69
C ALA A 571 13.18 -0.34 31.64
N ILE A 572 13.09 0.93 31.20
CA ILE A 572 14.19 1.89 31.28
C ILE A 572 14.59 2.10 32.74
N ALA A 573 13.65 2.42 33.63
CA ALA A 573 13.93 2.65 35.05
C ALA A 573 14.65 1.45 35.69
N ARG A 574 14.24 0.21 35.36
CA ARG A 574 14.88 -1.02 35.83
C ARG A 574 16.30 -1.23 35.25
N GLU A 575 16.57 -0.93 33.98
CA GLU A 575 17.96 -1.00 33.46
C GLU A 575 18.84 0.10 34.09
N GLU A 576 18.31 1.31 34.31
CA GLU A 576 19.05 2.38 34.99
C GLU A 576 19.37 2.01 36.45
N GLU A 577 18.42 1.42 37.17
CA GLU A 577 18.60 0.90 38.53
C GLU A 577 19.60 -0.28 38.56
N GLU A 578 19.51 -1.23 37.64
CA GLU A 578 20.45 -2.36 37.54
C GLU A 578 21.88 -1.89 37.25
N ILE A 579 22.05 -0.90 36.36
CA ILE A 579 23.35 -0.26 36.08
C ILE A 579 23.86 0.47 37.32
N MET A 580 23.03 1.28 37.98
CA MET A 580 23.41 2.05 39.17
C MET A 580 23.77 1.16 40.37
N THR A 581 23.07 0.03 40.52
CA THR A 581 23.35 -0.99 41.54
C THR A 581 24.71 -1.63 41.31
N LYS A 582 24.97 -2.16 40.11
CA LYS A 582 26.27 -2.78 39.74
C LYS A 582 27.45 -1.83 39.90
N ILE A 583 27.29 -0.55 39.57
CA ILE A 583 28.34 0.46 39.77
C ILE A 583 28.60 0.67 41.28
N THR A 584 27.57 0.64 42.11
CA THR A 584 27.69 0.80 43.56
C THR A 584 28.36 -0.42 44.20
N GLU A 585 27.97 -1.64 43.81
CA GLU A 585 28.65 -2.89 44.22
C GLU A 585 30.13 -2.92 43.81
N THR A 586 30.44 -2.50 42.58
CA THR A 586 31.82 -2.47 42.08
C THR A 586 32.67 -1.48 42.89
N SER A 587 32.15 -0.28 43.15
CA SER A 587 32.84 0.74 43.96
C SER A 587 32.98 0.34 45.44
N GLN A 588 32.04 -0.45 45.99
CA GLN A 588 32.19 -1.06 47.31
C GLN A 588 33.30 -2.12 47.32
N ARG A 589 33.38 -3.00 46.31
CA ARG A 589 34.44 -4.00 46.18
C ARG A 589 35.84 -3.38 46.03
N GLU A 590 35.96 -2.26 45.32
CA GLU A 590 37.22 -1.50 45.24
C GLU A 590 37.62 -0.93 46.60
N LYS A 591 36.67 -0.33 47.35
CA LYS A 591 36.93 0.27 48.67
C LYS A 591 37.33 -0.74 49.75
N VAL A 592 37.02 -2.02 49.59
CA VAL A 592 37.46 -3.10 50.51
C VAL A 592 38.92 -3.52 50.27
N LYS A 593 39.53 -3.17 49.13
CA LYS A 593 40.95 -3.48 48.83
C LYS A 593 41.91 -2.38 49.28
N THR A 594 41.99 -2.11 50.58
CA THR A 594 43.02 -1.24 51.17
C THR A 594 43.68 -1.83 52.43
N ARG A 595 44.62 -2.76 52.21
CA ARG A 595 45.75 -2.98 53.11
C ARG A 595 46.98 -3.37 52.27
N PRO A 596 48.12 -2.66 52.37
CA PRO A 596 49.34 -3.03 51.67
C PRO A 596 50.09 -4.13 52.44
N ASP A 597 50.82 -4.98 51.72
CA ASP A 597 52.08 -5.58 52.16
C ASP A 597 52.77 -6.29 50.97
N SER A 598 54.09 -6.47 51.09
CA SER A 598 55.02 -7.18 50.18
C SER A 598 55.49 -6.46 48.88
N PRO A 599 56.71 -6.77 48.37
CA PRO A 599 57.48 -5.92 47.44
C PRO A 599 57.60 -6.51 46.01
N PRO A 600 58.27 -5.85 45.03
CA PRO A 600 58.08 -6.16 43.60
C PRO A 600 59.03 -7.24 43.04
N GLU A 601 58.53 -8.04 42.10
CA GLU A 601 59.34 -8.93 41.26
C GLU A 601 59.57 -8.35 39.84
N SER A 602 60.80 -8.59 39.37
CA SER A 602 61.36 -8.50 38.02
C SER A 602 60.53 -7.92 36.85
N VAL A 603 61.07 -6.87 36.23
CA VAL A 603 60.81 -6.51 34.83
C VAL A 603 61.47 -7.51 33.88
N GLN A 604 60.75 -7.95 32.85
CA GLN A 604 61.27 -8.55 31.60
C GLN A 604 60.59 -7.83 30.40
N PRO A 605 61.21 -7.85 29.20
CA PRO A 605 61.03 -6.78 28.21
C PRO A 605 59.82 -6.94 27.29
N ALA A 606 59.59 -5.92 26.46
CA ALA A 606 58.47 -5.84 25.52
C ALA A 606 58.78 -6.52 24.17
N ASP A 607 57.79 -7.25 23.66
CA ASP A 607 57.70 -7.65 22.25
C ASP A 607 56.73 -6.74 21.48
N THR A 608 57.07 -6.45 20.23
CA THR A 608 56.25 -5.67 19.28
C THR A 608 55.11 -6.49 18.66
N PRO A 609 54.03 -5.85 18.15
CA PRO A 609 52.76 -6.53 17.92
C PRO A 609 52.72 -7.40 16.66
N GLU A 610 52.38 -8.68 16.82
CA GLU A 610 51.89 -9.51 15.73
C GLU A 610 50.44 -9.13 15.33
N SER A 611 50.11 -9.37 14.06
CA SER A 611 48.80 -9.04 13.49
C SER A 611 47.73 -10.04 13.91
N ILE A 612 46.70 -9.59 14.64
CA ILE A 612 45.53 -10.42 14.96
C ILE A 612 44.58 -10.48 13.76
N ASP A 613 44.34 -11.71 13.28
CA ASP A 613 43.52 -12.02 12.11
C ASP A 613 42.00 -11.82 12.34
N ILE A 614 41.27 -11.44 11.28
CA ILE A 614 39.85 -11.03 11.33
C ILE A 614 38.94 -12.27 11.20
N ALA A 615 39.15 -13.26 12.07
CA ALA A 615 38.58 -14.61 11.91
C ALA A 615 37.64 -15.10 13.03
N THR A 616 37.62 -14.49 14.23
CA THR A 616 36.78 -15.04 15.34
C THR A 616 36.16 -14.02 16.31
N LEU A 617 35.17 -13.24 15.87
CA LEU A 617 34.22 -12.58 16.79
C LEU A 617 32.97 -13.44 16.99
N SER A 618 33.01 -14.31 18.01
CA SER A 618 31.85 -15.11 18.43
C SER A 618 30.82 -14.23 19.15
N ILE A 619 29.92 -13.62 18.36
CA ILE A 619 28.83 -12.78 18.86
C ILE A 619 27.85 -13.66 19.63
N LYS A 620 27.77 -13.48 20.95
CA LYS A 620 26.71 -14.11 21.77
C LYS A 620 25.34 -13.73 21.20
N PRO A 621 24.43 -14.69 20.96
CA PRO A 621 23.16 -14.40 20.30
C PRO A 621 22.34 -13.43 21.15
N ALA A 622 22.03 -12.26 20.59
CA ALA A 622 21.11 -11.32 21.20
C ALA A 622 19.72 -11.97 21.40
N LYS A 623 18.96 -11.52 22.40
CA LYS A 623 17.57 -11.96 22.60
C LYS A 623 16.81 -11.80 21.28
N ARG A 624 16.22 -12.88 20.77
CA ARG A 624 15.36 -12.83 19.59
C ARG A 624 14.24 -11.82 19.84
N ILE A 625 14.09 -10.86 18.92
CA ILE A 625 12.93 -9.99 18.87
C ILE A 625 11.71 -10.89 18.64
N GLN A 626 10.71 -10.80 19.52
CA GLN A 626 9.44 -11.52 19.39
C GLN A 626 8.58 -10.85 18.31
N VAL A 627 8.84 -11.19 17.06
CA VAL A 627 8.01 -10.74 15.92
C VAL A 627 6.75 -11.61 15.85
N SER A 628 5.59 -11.02 15.54
CA SER A 628 4.35 -11.80 15.43
C SER A 628 4.48 -12.87 14.31
N PRO A 629 3.89 -14.08 14.46
CA PRO A 629 3.92 -15.09 13.40
C PRO A 629 3.41 -14.56 12.05
N ARG A 630 2.36 -13.73 12.09
CA ARG A 630 1.77 -13.09 10.91
C ARG A 630 2.69 -12.07 10.22
N THR A 631 3.65 -11.51 10.95
CA THR A 631 4.72 -10.67 10.37
C THR A 631 5.81 -11.54 9.74
N LEU A 632 6.14 -12.69 10.36
CA LEU A 632 7.08 -13.67 9.80
C LEU A 632 6.51 -14.32 8.52
N ASP A 633 5.19 -14.58 8.46
CA ASP A 633 4.51 -15.04 7.23
C ASP A 633 4.71 -14.05 6.07
N VAL A 634 4.61 -12.74 6.33
CA VAL A 634 4.87 -11.70 5.32
C VAL A 634 6.34 -11.67 4.93
N VAL A 635 7.27 -11.77 5.90
CA VAL A 635 8.71 -11.80 5.62
C VAL A 635 9.12 -13.03 4.81
N HIS A 636 8.61 -14.23 5.11
CA HIS A 636 8.88 -15.45 4.33
C HIS A 636 8.22 -15.43 2.94
N LEU A 637 7.12 -14.69 2.75
CA LEU A 637 6.54 -14.44 1.42
C LEU A 637 7.35 -13.43 0.59
N MET A 638 8.11 -12.53 1.22
CA MET A 638 8.97 -11.55 0.55
C MET A 638 10.41 -12.05 0.38
N TYR A 639 10.86 -12.94 1.24
CA TYR A 639 12.18 -13.59 1.22
C TYR A 639 12.00 -15.10 1.40
N PRO A 640 11.64 -15.84 0.34
CA PRO A 640 11.65 -17.29 0.39
C PRO A 640 13.09 -17.80 0.56
N ASP A 641 13.35 -18.52 1.65
CA ASP A 641 14.65 -19.16 1.87
C ASP A 641 15.01 -20.10 0.72
N ALA A 642 16.27 -20.05 0.28
CA ALA A 642 16.77 -21.01 -0.71
C ALA A 642 16.64 -22.45 -0.16
N PRO A 643 16.29 -23.44 -0.99
CA PRO A 643 15.89 -24.76 -0.52
C PRO A 643 17.04 -25.50 0.20
N ASN A 644 17.04 -25.40 1.53
CA ASN A 644 17.98 -26.10 2.40
C ASN A 644 17.84 -27.62 2.22
N GLN A 645 18.96 -28.31 2.04
CA GLN A 645 18.98 -29.73 1.64
C GLN A 645 18.43 -30.71 2.71
N ALA A 646 18.07 -30.21 3.89
CA ALA A 646 17.56 -30.98 5.03
C ALA A 646 16.23 -31.72 4.76
N GLU A 647 15.32 -31.16 3.94
CA GLU A 647 14.00 -31.78 3.71
C GLU A 647 14.06 -33.15 3.03
N LYS A 648 15.15 -33.49 2.32
CA LYS A 648 15.34 -34.81 1.73
C LYS A 648 15.34 -35.95 2.77
N HIS A 649 15.69 -35.68 4.03
CA HIS A 649 15.68 -36.70 5.08
C HIS A 649 14.31 -36.96 5.70
N HIS A 650 13.39 -35.99 5.69
CA HIS A 650 12.10 -36.15 6.40
C HIS A 650 11.05 -36.92 5.58
N MET A 651 11.11 -36.85 4.25
CA MET A 651 10.28 -37.65 3.33
C MET A 651 10.66 -39.14 3.28
N GLY A 652 11.80 -39.53 3.86
CA GLY A 652 12.27 -40.93 3.87
C GLY A 652 11.63 -41.84 4.94
N ARG A 653 10.97 -41.29 5.97
CA ARG A 653 10.54 -42.05 7.17
C ARG A 653 9.03 -42.38 7.28
N LEU A 654 8.24 -42.13 6.23
CA LEU A 654 6.79 -42.42 6.22
C LEU A 654 6.37 -43.62 5.32
N ARG A 655 7.31 -44.49 4.92
CA ARG A 655 7.03 -45.70 4.12
C ARG A 655 7.16 -47.05 4.86
N THR A 656 7.43 -47.05 6.17
CA THR A 656 7.72 -48.28 6.95
C THR A 656 6.83 -48.49 8.19
N ARG A 657 5.63 -47.87 8.24
CA ARG A 657 4.59 -48.14 9.25
C ARG A 657 3.21 -48.43 8.63
N SER A 658 3.15 -49.45 7.77
CA SER A 658 1.89 -50.06 7.32
C SER A 658 2.01 -51.57 7.01
N MET A 659 2.80 -52.29 7.81
CA MET A 659 2.79 -53.76 7.87
C MET A 659 2.87 -54.20 9.34
N ARG A 660 2.23 -55.33 9.68
CA ARG A 660 1.99 -55.88 11.03
C ARG A 660 0.85 -55.25 11.86
N CYS A 661 -0.39 -55.40 11.40
CA CYS A 661 -1.57 -55.55 12.27
C CYS A 661 -2.75 -56.23 11.52
N ARG A 662 -2.58 -57.52 11.18
CA ARG A 662 -3.64 -58.50 10.84
C ARG A 662 -2.99 -59.86 10.52
N PHE A 663 -2.94 -60.77 11.51
CA PHE A 663 -2.68 -62.20 11.28
C PHE A 663 -3.04 -63.05 12.53
N ARG A 664 -4.34 -63.33 12.70
CA ARG A 664 -4.95 -64.49 13.38
C ARG A 664 -6.48 -64.37 13.24
N GLY A 665 -7.19 -65.51 13.25
CA GLY A 665 -8.47 -65.66 12.55
C GLY A 665 -8.20 -65.99 11.07
N GLU A 666 -7.78 -67.23 10.74
CA GLU A 666 -8.69 -68.38 10.46
C GLU A 666 -9.51 -68.10 9.18
N GLN A 667 -9.24 -68.67 8.01
CA GLN A 667 -8.83 -70.04 7.63
C GLN A 667 -9.93 -71.11 7.84
N GLN A 668 -11.05 -70.99 7.12
CA GLN A 668 -11.89 -72.14 6.76
C GLN A 668 -12.73 -71.84 5.50
N ARG A 669 -12.91 -72.87 4.63
CA ARG A 669 -13.79 -72.90 3.43
C ARG A 669 -13.33 -71.91 2.32
N ARG A 670 -12.68 -72.28 1.20
CA ARG A 670 -12.61 -73.50 0.36
C ARG A 670 -13.87 -73.69 -0.52
N ILE A 671 -13.64 -73.82 -1.85
CA ILE A 671 -14.64 -73.97 -2.94
C ILE A 671 -15.41 -72.66 -3.22
N GLY A 672 -15.56 -72.18 -4.47
CA GLY A 672 -14.94 -72.58 -5.74
C GLY A 672 -15.57 -71.88 -6.95
N GLY A 673 -15.00 -72.11 -8.14
CA GLY A 673 -15.73 -72.03 -9.42
C GLY A 673 -15.42 -70.82 -10.31
N ALA A 674 -15.47 -71.04 -11.62
CA ALA A 674 -15.41 -70.00 -12.65
C ALA A 674 -16.81 -69.66 -13.17
N VAL A 675 -17.02 -68.40 -13.60
CA VAL A 675 -17.12 -68.00 -15.02
C VAL A 675 -16.40 -66.65 -15.14
#